data_AF-A0A8B0SJP5-F1
#
_entry.id   AF-A0A8B0SJP5-F1
#
_cell.length_a   1.000
_cell.length_b   1.000
_cell.length_c   1.000
_cell.angle_alpha   90.00
_cell.angle_beta   90.00
_cell.angle_gamma   90.00
#
_symmetry.space_group_name_H-M   'P 1'
#
loop_
_entity.id
_entity.type
_entity.pdbx_description
1 polymer ?
#
loop_
_entity_poly.entity_id
_entity_poly.type
_entity_poly.pdbx_seq_one_letter_code
_entity_poly.pdbx_strand_id
1 'polypeptide(L)'
;MKIRGLGIIILTGVCVLCSSVVQAANTKPTALPQSVTVTEDTATSITLEGLDPDVGSVLTYKISSKPTKGTVVLPAGSNIATYTPKANLSGSDKFTFAVNDGSLTSTTATVSIMINAINDAPVAVGQAIKLTEDTSKSITLKATDVDSKTLTYQVVTPPANGSVIISGAKATYKPNTNYAGADSFTFAASDGSSVSAPATVSLAIAAVNDKPVADSKTVVVSTRGTSTITLSGSDPDGNSLTYALMSSPKPKGTVSAIKNGNQVTYTPKAGVTSDAFKFTVKDGKLTSTAATLTIAVKDIISITDPALLQCFGDVVPSATTDTLSCVDIDLSQADLSQLSQLPSLQTLDLSYTNLTNISALSTLTSLQVLGLDGNNLTRVTDIDDLPNLQELYLRGNALTDVSTLSRLTKLQALELGFNAITTIPSLTSMTALERLGLEYNAITDVAPLSGRTSLKSLDLEYNAITSSTTNIASLNSLTGLNAHLRLEGNRLLSVDDLKYMGGSKNLTLTLEDNCLPAVIALPSRIKVVGKSWQFAPSRCGSTAPIALAKNVEIFQNTPTTINLDVADANGNALNPSNPNITYQLESTSVVGGVLTVSAKGQVLLTPTHGYLGTAGTFAFSATYSGQKSRVATVNLRVIHPMLSTCFGSSSSIPTEEALLASTQFACPNQNLTDISVLAHYFPKIQALDLSNNQITDISSLTAQHFPDLRDLYLSGNALDASDLSALGVNLPSLNTLFIDNAQLDNNNLVDLFGTPDVPKLRLVNYLVLRNNQITDLQPLLHLRNMAILNLDGNLLTDVAALSPADTASPLPMPSLSQLSLDQNRLKAIALPRLTKLNYLQPSHNCITVMPTVPASVADFATNWNTYWKGNQRAVDNTGQCPVYQP
;
A
#
# COMPACT_ATOMS: atom_id res chain seq x y z
N MET A 1 -10.18 46.41 73.67
CA MET A 1 -9.46 47.69 73.95
C MET A 1 -9.77 48.64 72.80
N LYS A 2 -10.45 49.76 73.10
CA LYS A 2 -10.85 50.86 72.20
C LYS A 2 -9.74 51.94 72.19
N ILE A 3 -9.79 52.85 71.20
CA ILE A 3 -9.62 54.34 71.23
C ILE A 3 -9.17 54.77 69.80
N ARG A 4 -9.98 55.42 68.94
CA ARG A 4 -10.42 56.86 68.85
C ARG A 4 -9.21 57.82 68.77
N GLY A 5 -9.05 58.79 67.86
CA GLY A 5 -9.97 59.67 67.13
C GLY A 5 -9.89 61.11 67.69
N LEU A 6 -9.79 62.12 66.78
CA LEU A 6 -9.85 63.61 66.95
C LEU A 6 -8.53 64.34 67.31
N GLY A 7 -8.21 65.57 66.86
CA GLY A 7 -8.88 66.65 66.07
C GLY A 7 -8.01 67.94 66.22
N ILE A 8 -7.75 68.74 65.18
CA ILE A 8 -8.47 69.98 64.71
C ILE A 8 -7.89 71.36 65.17
N ILE A 9 -7.42 72.15 64.17
CA ILE A 9 -7.54 73.63 63.86
C ILE A 9 -6.78 74.65 64.78
N ILE A 10 -6.07 75.73 64.33
CA ILE A 10 -6.52 77.04 63.74
C ILE A 10 -5.31 77.95 63.34
N LEU A 11 -5.36 78.51 62.09
CA LEU A 11 -4.96 79.84 61.51
C LEU A 11 -3.66 80.59 61.97
N THR A 12 -2.93 81.46 61.23
CA THR A 12 -3.01 82.20 59.95
C THR A 12 -1.70 82.97 59.69
N GLY A 13 -1.37 83.31 58.44
CA GLY A 13 -0.42 84.40 58.11
C GLY A 13 -0.05 84.48 56.62
N VAL A 14 -0.56 85.51 55.92
CA VAL A 14 -0.33 85.82 54.49
C VAL A 14 0.88 86.74 54.32
N CYS A 15 1.69 86.55 53.26
CA CYS A 15 2.44 87.64 52.62
C CYS A 15 2.55 87.41 51.10
N VAL A 16 2.29 88.48 50.35
CA VAL A 16 2.24 88.58 48.88
C VAL A 16 3.59 89.07 48.37
N LEU A 17 4.15 88.41 47.35
CA LEU A 17 5.09 89.01 46.39
C LEU A 17 4.81 88.44 44.99
N CYS A 18 4.57 89.35 44.04
CA CYS A 18 4.42 89.08 42.62
C CYS A 18 5.71 88.56 42.01
N SER A 19 5.63 87.46 41.24
CA SER A 19 6.50 87.21 40.10
C SER A 19 5.60 86.99 38.88
N SER A 20 5.53 87.99 38.02
CA SER A 20 4.99 87.87 36.67
C SER A 20 5.84 86.85 35.90
N VAL A 21 5.32 85.63 35.74
CA VAL A 21 5.86 84.68 34.78
C VAL A 21 5.49 85.21 33.39
N VAL A 22 6.46 85.75 32.68
CA VAL A 22 6.33 85.95 31.23
C VAL A 22 6.20 84.56 30.63
N GLN A 23 4.99 84.19 30.21
CA GLN A 23 4.80 82.98 29.44
C GLN A 23 5.58 83.15 28.13
N ALA A 24 6.53 82.25 27.85
CA ALA A 24 7.25 82.26 26.59
C ALA A 24 6.23 82.18 25.43
N ALA A 25 6.43 82.96 24.38
CA ALA A 25 5.55 82.94 23.23
C ALA A 25 5.61 81.56 22.56
N ASN A 26 4.44 80.98 22.26
CA ASN A 26 4.32 79.66 21.63
C ASN A 26 5.09 79.62 20.30
N THR A 27 5.98 78.65 20.16
CA THR A 27 6.83 78.44 18.99
C THR A 27 6.25 77.34 18.13
N LYS A 28 6.12 77.56 16.82
CA LYS A 28 5.53 76.54 15.92
C LYS A 28 6.33 75.21 15.99
N PRO A 29 5.64 74.06 15.89
CA PRO A 29 6.31 72.77 15.82
C PRO A 29 7.02 72.59 14.46
N THR A 30 7.90 71.59 14.40
CA THR A 30 8.65 71.20 13.19
C THR A 30 8.30 69.77 12.80
N ALA A 31 7.76 69.58 11.59
CA ALA A 31 7.60 68.25 10.98
C ALA A 31 8.92 67.76 10.39
N LEU A 32 9.26 66.49 10.58
CA LEU A 32 10.53 65.92 10.10
C LEU A 32 10.32 65.13 8.78
N PRO A 33 11.17 65.34 7.76
CA PRO A 33 11.09 64.55 6.53
C PRO A 33 11.58 63.12 6.76
N GLN A 34 10.99 62.17 6.05
CA GLN A 34 11.27 60.73 6.20
C GLN A 34 11.46 60.08 4.83
N SER A 35 12.20 58.97 4.79
CA SER A 35 12.32 58.12 3.61
C SER A 35 12.06 56.68 4.03
N VAL A 36 11.13 56.02 3.34
CA VAL A 36 10.72 54.65 3.65
C VAL A 36 10.73 53.80 2.39
N THR A 37 11.05 52.53 2.56
CA THR A 37 10.91 51.51 1.51
C THR A 37 9.78 50.59 1.89
N VAL A 38 8.88 50.31 0.95
CA VAL A 38 7.73 49.44 1.14
C VAL A 38 7.72 48.40 0.03
N THR A 39 7.01 47.30 0.23
CA THR A 39 6.73 46.32 -0.82
C THR A 39 5.43 46.66 -1.51
N GLU A 40 5.33 46.41 -2.82
CA GLU A 40 4.04 46.50 -3.51
C GLU A 40 3.02 45.51 -2.93
N ASP A 41 1.75 45.76 -3.22
CA ASP A 41 0.58 44.97 -2.78
C ASP A 41 0.35 44.85 -1.26
N THR A 42 1.19 45.51 -0.45
CA THR A 42 1.12 45.43 1.02
C THR A 42 0.97 46.82 1.64
N ALA A 43 -0.01 46.97 2.54
CA ALA A 43 -0.15 48.18 3.32
C ALA A 43 0.96 48.27 4.39
N THR A 44 1.64 49.42 4.47
CA THR A 44 2.72 49.68 5.42
C THR A 44 2.38 50.86 6.33
N SER A 45 2.58 50.69 7.64
CA SER A 45 2.41 51.77 8.63
C SER A 45 3.69 52.61 8.74
N ILE A 46 3.53 53.93 8.70
CA ILE A 46 4.59 54.93 8.77
C ILE A 46 4.27 55.84 9.95
N THR A 47 5.12 55.82 10.98
CA THR A 47 5.02 56.74 12.11
C THR A 47 5.57 58.09 11.69
N LEU A 48 4.71 59.11 11.65
CA LEU A 48 5.07 60.48 11.34
C LEU A 48 5.72 61.14 12.55
N GLU A 49 6.79 61.89 12.31
CA GLU A 49 7.61 62.49 13.36
C GLU A 49 7.53 64.03 13.33
N GLY A 50 7.37 64.61 14.51
CA GLY A 50 7.38 66.05 14.73
C GLY A 50 7.98 66.39 16.09
N LEU A 51 8.56 67.58 16.18
CA LEU A 51 9.16 68.11 17.40
C LEU A 51 8.58 69.48 17.72
N ASP A 52 8.40 69.73 19.01
CA ASP A 52 8.00 71.03 19.53
C ASP A 52 9.01 71.47 20.60
N PRO A 53 9.63 72.67 20.48
CA PRO A 53 10.50 73.20 21.51
C PRO A 53 9.76 73.62 22.79
N ASP A 54 8.43 73.77 22.77
CA ASP A 54 7.63 74.13 23.93
C ASP A 54 7.33 72.90 24.82
N VAL A 55 7.57 73.04 26.12
CA VAL A 55 7.44 71.94 27.08
C VAL A 55 5.97 71.59 27.32
N GLY A 56 5.59 70.35 26.99
CA GLY A 56 4.26 69.81 27.27
C GLY A 56 3.24 69.89 26.13
N SER A 57 3.65 70.34 24.92
CA SER A 57 2.79 70.37 23.74
C SER A 57 2.34 68.97 23.31
N VAL A 58 1.04 68.85 22.99
CA VAL A 58 0.47 67.63 22.40
C VAL A 58 0.37 67.83 20.89
N LEU A 59 1.10 67.02 20.13
CA LEU A 59 1.18 67.16 18.67
C LEU A 59 0.09 66.38 17.95
N THR A 60 -0.54 67.04 16.98
CA THR A 60 -1.51 66.45 16.05
C THR A 60 -0.97 66.51 14.62
N TYR A 61 -1.30 65.50 13.80
CA TYR A 61 -0.70 65.28 12.48
C TYR A 61 -1.76 65.32 11.38
N LYS A 62 -1.40 65.88 10.21
CA LYS A 62 -2.30 65.96 9.05
C LYS A 62 -1.57 65.77 7.73
N ILE A 63 -2.11 64.91 6.86
CA ILE A 63 -1.64 64.74 5.47
C ILE A 63 -2.00 65.98 4.65
N SER A 64 -1.01 66.54 3.96
CA SER A 64 -1.09 67.80 3.20
C SER A 64 -1.14 67.57 1.69
N SER A 65 -0.49 66.52 1.17
CA SER A 65 -0.63 66.08 -0.22
C SER A 65 -0.71 64.56 -0.30
N LYS A 66 -1.44 64.02 -1.29
CA LYS A 66 -1.58 62.56 -1.48
C LYS A 66 -0.50 61.99 -2.42
N PRO A 67 -0.15 60.70 -2.27
CA PRO A 67 0.69 59.96 -3.21
C PRO A 67 -0.02 59.65 -4.54
N THR A 68 0.73 59.21 -5.56
CA THR A 68 0.21 58.98 -6.93
C THR A 68 0.08 57.49 -7.29
N LYS A 69 0.98 56.66 -6.79
CA LYS A 69 1.04 55.20 -6.97
C LYS A 69 0.45 54.43 -5.79
N GLY A 70 0.07 55.09 -4.71
CA GLY A 70 -0.68 54.49 -3.61
C GLY A 70 -1.71 55.44 -3.00
N THR A 71 -2.25 55.01 -1.86
CA THR A 71 -3.13 55.81 -1.01
C THR A 71 -2.54 55.90 0.39
N VAL A 72 -2.74 57.03 1.06
CA VAL A 72 -2.34 57.21 2.47
C VAL A 72 -3.55 57.56 3.32
N VAL A 73 -3.69 56.89 4.46
CA VAL A 73 -4.76 57.12 5.44
C VAL A 73 -4.12 57.39 6.80
N LEU A 74 -4.49 58.50 7.43
CA LEU A 74 -4.06 58.87 8.77
C LEU A 74 -5.30 58.94 9.68
N PRO A 75 -5.48 58.01 10.63
CA PRO A 75 -6.58 58.06 11.58
C PRO A 75 -6.53 59.32 12.46
N ALA A 76 -7.70 59.86 12.81
CA ALA A 76 -7.80 61.06 13.63
C ALA A 76 -7.14 60.87 15.01
N GLY A 77 -6.30 61.82 15.42
CA GLY A 77 -5.58 61.78 16.69
C GLY A 77 -4.36 60.82 16.72
N SER A 78 -4.06 60.14 15.60
CA SER A 78 -2.87 59.29 15.48
C SER A 78 -1.72 60.03 14.80
N ASN A 79 -0.50 59.56 15.04
CA ASN A 79 0.68 59.91 14.25
C ASN A 79 1.12 58.76 13.32
N ILE A 80 0.37 57.66 13.24
CA ILE A 80 0.70 56.52 12.38
C ILE A 80 -0.16 56.58 11.12
N ALA A 81 0.47 56.87 9.98
CA ALA A 81 -0.17 56.86 8.67
C ALA A 81 0.01 55.49 8.00
N THR A 82 -1.06 54.92 7.45
CA THR A 82 -0.97 53.70 6.64
C THR A 82 -0.88 54.07 5.17
N TYR A 83 0.20 53.67 4.51
CA TYR A 83 0.38 53.77 3.07
C TYR A 83 0.12 52.43 2.40
N THR A 84 -0.72 52.42 1.36
CA THR A 84 -1.04 51.22 0.57
C THR A 84 -0.75 51.51 -0.90
N PRO A 85 0.26 50.88 -1.52
CA PRO A 85 0.46 50.90 -2.96
C PRO A 85 -0.79 50.43 -3.71
N LYS A 86 -1.02 50.96 -4.92
CA LYS A 86 -1.96 50.33 -5.85
C LYS A 86 -1.35 49.03 -6.35
N ALA A 87 -2.22 48.06 -6.64
CA ALA A 87 -1.82 46.73 -7.08
C ALA A 87 -0.84 46.79 -8.27
N ASN A 88 0.25 46.02 -8.19
CA ASN A 88 1.24 45.79 -9.25
C ASN A 88 1.93 47.08 -9.76
N LEU A 89 2.04 48.12 -8.91
CA LEU A 89 2.77 49.35 -9.22
C LEU A 89 3.98 49.52 -8.30
N SER A 90 5.17 49.45 -8.90
CA SER A 90 6.46 49.65 -8.23
C SER A 90 7.14 50.99 -8.57
N GLY A 91 8.24 51.29 -7.88
CA GLY A 91 9.07 52.49 -8.06
C GLY A 91 8.77 53.62 -7.06
N SER A 92 9.22 54.83 -7.36
CA SER A 92 9.17 55.96 -6.43
C SER A 92 7.80 56.63 -6.34
N ASP A 93 7.39 57.00 -5.11
CA ASP A 93 6.21 57.79 -4.78
C ASP A 93 6.48 58.71 -3.57
N LYS A 94 5.58 59.64 -3.24
CA LYS A 94 5.75 60.54 -2.09
C LYS A 94 4.44 61.16 -1.60
N PHE A 95 4.39 61.55 -0.34
CA PHE A 95 3.34 62.42 0.21
C PHE A 95 3.93 63.44 1.19
N THR A 96 3.15 64.44 1.57
CA THR A 96 3.59 65.45 2.55
C THR A 96 2.64 65.56 3.73
N PHE A 97 3.14 65.95 4.91
CA PHE A 97 2.36 66.13 6.13
C PHE A 97 2.80 67.37 6.91
N ALA A 98 1.94 67.88 7.79
CA ALA A 98 2.24 68.95 8.72
C ALA A 98 1.81 68.56 10.15
N VAL A 99 2.40 69.23 11.14
CA VAL A 99 2.20 68.97 12.57
C VAL A 99 1.67 70.24 13.25
N ASN A 100 0.76 70.10 14.21
CA ASN A 100 0.16 71.20 14.96
C ASN A 100 0.17 70.92 16.47
N ASP A 101 0.55 71.92 17.26
CA ASP A 101 0.70 71.88 18.73
C ASP A 101 -0.58 72.29 19.49
N GLY A 102 -1.69 72.47 18.77
CA GLY A 102 -2.94 73.04 19.29
C GLY A 102 -3.12 74.53 19.00
N SER A 103 -2.07 75.25 18.57
CA SER A 103 -2.10 76.69 18.25
C SER A 103 -1.49 77.02 16.88
N LEU A 104 -0.28 76.56 16.59
CA LEU A 104 0.49 76.86 15.38
C LEU A 104 0.78 75.59 14.56
N THR A 105 0.75 75.70 13.23
CA THR A 105 1.04 74.57 12.32
C THR A 105 2.43 74.70 11.71
N SER A 106 3.16 73.59 11.62
CA SER A 106 4.49 73.50 11.01
C SER A 106 4.45 73.77 9.50
N THR A 107 5.61 74.04 8.91
CA THR A 107 5.79 73.82 7.46
C THR A 107 5.66 72.32 7.15
N THR A 108 5.25 71.99 5.93
CA THR A 108 5.07 70.58 5.52
C THR A 108 6.40 69.86 5.36
N ALA A 109 6.49 68.63 5.86
CA ALA A 109 7.58 67.70 5.60
C ALA A 109 7.19 66.67 4.52
N THR A 110 8.17 66.12 3.81
CA THR A 110 7.95 65.10 2.78
C THR A 110 8.30 63.72 3.31
N VAL A 111 7.43 62.74 3.03
CA VAL A 111 7.73 61.32 3.14
C VAL A 111 7.98 60.78 1.73
N SER A 112 9.22 60.41 1.45
CA SER A 112 9.62 59.76 0.19
C SER A 112 9.46 58.25 0.31
N ILE A 113 8.84 57.61 -0.67
CA ILE A 113 8.53 56.18 -0.66
C ILE A 113 9.19 55.51 -1.86
N MET A 114 9.95 54.44 -1.62
CA MET A 114 10.41 53.52 -2.66
C MET A 114 9.60 52.23 -2.56
N ILE A 115 8.82 51.90 -3.59
CA ILE A 115 8.03 50.67 -3.65
C ILE A 115 8.85 49.62 -4.39
N ASN A 116 9.22 48.56 -3.68
CA ASN A 116 9.93 47.41 -4.24
C ASN A 116 8.96 46.52 -5.00
N ALA A 117 9.36 46.09 -6.20
CA ALA A 117 8.59 45.14 -6.99
C ALA A 117 8.69 43.73 -6.39
N ILE A 118 7.60 42.96 -6.49
CA ILE A 118 7.52 41.54 -6.17
C ILE A 118 6.98 40.83 -7.41
N ASN A 119 7.64 39.74 -7.82
CA ASN A 119 7.26 38.99 -9.01
C ASN A 119 5.86 38.35 -8.87
N ASP A 120 4.96 38.64 -9.79
CA ASP A 120 3.71 37.93 -10.01
C ASP A 120 3.97 36.64 -10.81
N ALA A 121 3.25 35.56 -10.52
CA ALA A 121 3.37 34.33 -11.31
C ALA A 121 2.56 34.41 -12.62
N PRO A 122 2.99 33.75 -13.71
CA PRO A 122 2.23 33.73 -14.94
C PRO A 122 0.85 33.07 -14.76
N VAL A 123 -0.06 33.36 -15.68
CA VAL A 123 -1.41 32.78 -15.75
C VAL A 123 -1.58 32.05 -17.08
N ALA A 124 -1.63 30.71 -17.04
CA ALA A 124 -1.87 29.86 -18.21
C ALA A 124 -3.38 29.74 -18.54
N VAL A 125 -3.71 29.57 -19.81
CA VAL A 125 -5.09 29.56 -20.32
C VAL A 125 -5.43 28.24 -21.01
N GLY A 126 -6.54 27.61 -20.58
CA GLY A 126 -7.01 26.35 -21.15
C GLY A 126 -7.55 26.47 -22.59
N GLN A 127 -7.54 25.37 -23.34
CA GLN A 127 -7.91 25.32 -24.76
C GLN A 127 -8.73 24.08 -25.11
N ALA A 128 -9.50 24.12 -26.20
CA ALA A 128 -10.23 22.97 -26.74
C ALA A 128 -9.88 22.76 -28.23
N ILE A 129 -9.47 21.54 -28.61
CA ILE A 129 -8.95 21.21 -29.95
C ILE A 129 -9.68 19.99 -30.52
N LYS A 130 -9.91 19.99 -31.84
CA LYS A 130 -10.45 18.84 -32.60
C LYS A 130 -9.42 18.33 -33.61
N LEU A 131 -9.32 17.01 -33.74
CA LEU A 131 -8.46 16.31 -34.70
C LEU A 131 -9.05 14.93 -35.05
N THR A 132 -8.43 14.22 -35.99
CA THR A 132 -8.74 12.82 -36.32
C THR A 132 -7.70 11.89 -35.72
N GLU A 133 -8.07 10.63 -35.47
CA GLU A 133 -7.14 9.62 -35.00
C GLU A 133 -6.00 9.35 -36.01
N ASP A 134 -4.96 8.66 -35.54
CA ASP A 134 -3.75 8.29 -36.29
C ASP A 134 -2.95 9.44 -36.92
N THR A 135 -3.29 10.70 -36.59
CA THR A 135 -2.64 11.90 -37.11
C THR A 135 -2.23 12.86 -36.00
N SER A 136 -1.04 13.46 -36.11
CA SER A 136 -0.54 14.43 -35.13
C SER A 136 -1.09 15.84 -35.39
N LYS A 137 -1.32 16.62 -34.32
CA LYS A 137 -1.81 18.01 -34.37
C LYS A 137 -0.93 18.97 -33.57
N SER A 138 -0.54 20.09 -34.17
CA SER A 138 0.17 21.20 -33.48
C SER A 138 -0.81 22.22 -32.90
N ILE A 139 -0.59 22.63 -31.65
CA ILE A 139 -1.44 23.49 -30.81
C ILE A 139 -0.55 24.61 -30.25
N THR A 140 -0.96 25.87 -30.37
CA THR A 140 -0.24 27.00 -29.75
C THR A 140 -0.81 27.26 -28.36
N LEU A 141 0.01 27.15 -27.31
CA LEU A 141 -0.30 27.37 -25.90
C LEU A 141 -0.37 28.86 -25.56
N LYS A 142 -1.16 29.23 -24.55
CA LYS A 142 -1.44 30.61 -24.17
C LYS A 142 -1.22 30.85 -22.68
N ALA A 143 -0.49 31.90 -22.35
CA ALA A 143 -0.34 32.42 -20.99
C ALA A 143 -0.05 33.94 -21.00
N THR A 144 -0.28 34.61 -19.87
CA THR A 144 0.01 36.03 -19.64
C THR A 144 0.70 36.24 -18.31
N ASP A 145 1.57 37.23 -18.19
CA ASP A 145 2.25 37.60 -16.95
C ASP A 145 2.33 39.12 -16.84
N VAL A 146 2.29 39.66 -15.62
CA VAL A 146 2.25 41.10 -15.36
C VAL A 146 3.64 41.73 -15.49
N ASP A 147 4.68 41.01 -15.10
CA ASP A 147 6.06 41.49 -15.01
C ASP A 147 6.89 41.11 -16.24
N SER A 148 6.59 39.98 -16.87
CA SER A 148 7.33 39.40 -17.98
C SER A 148 6.49 39.19 -19.24
N LYS A 149 7.08 39.47 -20.40
CA LYS A 149 6.47 39.17 -21.72
C LYS A 149 6.99 37.89 -22.36
N THR A 150 8.02 37.28 -21.80
CA THR A 150 8.68 36.11 -22.36
C THR A 150 8.39 34.93 -21.44
N LEU A 151 7.60 33.97 -21.93
CA LEU A 151 7.18 32.80 -21.18
C LEU A 151 7.68 31.51 -21.83
N THR A 152 8.09 30.58 -20.99
CA THR A 152 8.38 29.18 -21.35
C THR A 152 7.22 28.29 -20.93
N TYR A 153 7.07 27.14 -21.58
CA TYR A 153 5.93 26.24 -21.36
C TYR A 153 6.41 24.82 -21.14
N GLN A 154 5.75 24.11 -20.22
CA GLN A 154 6.01 22.70 -19.97
C GLN A 154 4.71 21.92 -19.78
N VAL A 155 4.75 20.64 -20.12
CA VAL A 155 3.67 19.71 -19.84
C VAL A 155 3.71 19.39 -18.34
N VAL A 156 2.57 19.51 -17.67
CA VAL A 156 2.44 19.16 -16.25
C VAL A 156 1.86 17.76 -16.13
N THR A 157 0.73 17.51 -16.78
CA THR A 157 0.11 16.18 -16.85
C THR A 157 0.02 15.77 -18.32
N PRO A 158 0.66 14.66 -18.72
CA PRO A 158 0.56 14.17 -20.09
C PRO A 158 -0.86 13.65 -20.38
N PRO A 159 -1.24 13.55 -21.67
CA PRO A 159 -2.50 12.96 -22.07
C PRO A 159 -2.55 11.45 -21.79
N ALA A 160 -3.76 10.91 -21.58
CA ALA A 160 -3.95 9.49 -21.25
C ALA A 160 -3.98 8.61 -22.51
N ASN A 161 -4.45 9.15 -23.63
CA ASN A 161 -4.68 8.40 -24.88
C ASN A 161 -3.86 8.96 -26.05
N GLY A 162 -2.67 9.47 -25.75
CA GLY A 162 -1.74 9.96 -26.74
C GLY A 162 -0.43 10.44 -26.12
N SER A 163 0.33 11.20 -26.90
CA SER A 163 1.59 11.82 -26.48
C SER A 163 1.62 13.29 -26.89
N VAL A 164 2.32 14.13 -26.13
CA VAL A 164 2.47 15.56 -26.44
C VAL A 164 3.92 16.01 -26.26
N ILE A 165 4.42 16.81 -27.21
CA ILE A 165 5.77 17.39 -27.16
C ILE A 165 5.66 18.91 -27.29
N ILE A 166 6.25 19.66 -26.36
CA ILE A 166 6.28 21.13 -26.40
C ILE A 166 7.61 21.63 -26.97
N SER A 167 7.53 22.59 -27.90
CA SER A 167 8.66 23.36 -28.42
C SER A 167 8.28 24.83 -28.44
N GLY A 168 8.86 25.62 -27.53
CA GLY A 168 8.44 27.00 -27.27
C GLY A 168 6.97 27.05 -26.85
N ALA A 169 6.16 27.88 -27.51
CA ALA A 169 4.72 27.95 -27.27
C ALA A 169 3.89 26.91 -28.04
N LYS A 170 4.51 25.95 -28.76
CA LYS A 170 3.79 24.95 -29.56
C LYS A 170 3.83 23.57 -28.93
N ALA A 171 2.66 22.99 -28.64
CA ALA A 171 2.48 21.60 -28.26
C ALA A 171 2.05 20.75 -29.46
N THR A 172 2.74 19.65 -29.76
CA THR A 172 2.36 18.69 -30.81
C THR A 172 1.79 17.44 -30.15
N TYR A 173 0.49 17.20 -30.31
CA TYR A 173 -0.21 16.03 -29.79
C TYR A 173 -0.36 14.94 -30.85
N LYS A 174 -0.15 13.68 -30.48
CA LYS A 174 -0.40 12.49 -31.31
C LYS A 174 -1.23 11.48 -30.50
N PRO A 175 -2.45 11.13 -30.93
CA PRO A 175 -3.25 10.11 -30.25
C PRO A 175 -2.61 8.71 -30.37
N ASN A 176 -2.98 7.80 -29.48
CA ASN A 176 -2.68 6.38 -29.60
C ASN A 176 -3.31 5.82 -30.89
N THR A 177 -2.72 4.78 -31.44
CA THR A 177 -3.23 4.11 -32.65
C THR A 177 -4.68 3.66 -32.43
N ASN A 178 -5.55 4.03 -33.37
CA ASN A 178 -6.99 3.69 -33.39
C ASN A 178 -7.77 4.20 -32.16
N TYR A 179 -7.30 5.28 -31.53
CA TYR A 179 -8.02 5.94 -30.45
C TYR A 179 -8.88 7.09 -30.97
N ALA A 180 -10.20 6.93 -30.87
CA ALA A 180 -11.18 8.00 -31.01
C ALA A 180 -11.87 8.28 -29.66
N GLY A 181 -12.00 9.55 -29.30
CA GLY A 181 -12.57 9.92 -28.01
C GLY A 181 -12.09 11.26 -27.49
N ALA A 182 -12.37 11.51 -26.21
CA ALA A 182 -11.90 12.70 -25.50
C ALA A 182 -10.57 12.41 -24.80
N ASP A 183 -9.60 13.31 -24.95
CA ASP A 183 -8.32 13.26 -24.25
C ASP A 183 -7.98 14.65 -23.72
N SER A 184 -6.99 14.76 -22.84
CA SER A 184 -6.56 16.06 -22.33
C SER A 184 -5.19 16.01 -21.72
N PHE A 185 -4.44 17.10 -21.82
CA PHE A 185 -3.20 17.29 -21.08
C PHE A 185 -3.22 18.65 -20.38
N THR A 186 -2.41 18.83 -19.35
CA THR A 186 -2.24 20.11 -18.68
C THR A 186 -0.84 20.67 -18.92
N PHE A 187 -0.73 21.99 -18.95
CA PHE A 187 0.55 22.69 -19.12
C PHE A 187 0.65 23.86 -18.13
N ALA A 188 1.88 24.26 -17.82
CA ALA A 188 2.16 25.47 -17.05
C ALA A 188 3.11 26.38 -17.83
N ALA A 189 3.04 27.68 -17.56
CA ALA A 189 3.92 28.69 -18.10
C ALA A 189 4.86 29.24 -17.02
N SER A 190 6.09 29.58 -17.38
CA SER A 190 7.07 30.20 -16.47
C SER A 190 7.70 31.43 -17.10
N ASP A 191 7.83 32.49 -16.31
CA ASP A 191 8.55 33.73 -16.62
C ASP A 191 10.06 33.65 -16.30
N GLY A 192 10.52 32.52 -15.75
CA GLY A 192 11.91 32.31 -15.30
C GLY A 192 12.10 32.45 -13.79
N SER A 193 11.13 33.02 -13.06
CA SER A 193 11.16 33.18 -11.60
C SER A 193 10.08 32.33 -10.92
N SER A 194 8.89 32.30 -11.50
CA SER A 194 7.69 31.66 -10.99
C SER A 194 7.03 30.78 -12.06
N VAL A 195 6.13 29.89 -11.64
CA VAL A 195 5.39 28.97 -12.52
C VAL A 195 3.90 29.15 -12.29
N SER A 196 3.12 29.21 -13.38
CA SER A 196 1.67 29.34 -13.33
C SER A 196 1.00 28.12 -12.70
N ALA A 197 -0.23 28.32 -12.22
CA ALA A 197 -1.14 27.20 -12.05
C ALA A 197 -1.33 26.44 -13.40
N PRO A 198 -1.49 25.11 -13.39
CA PRO A 198 -1.68 24.35 -14.62
C PRO A 198 -3.00 24.70 -15.33
N ALA A 199 -2.97 24.76 -16.66
CA ALA A 199 -4.12 24.94 -17.52
C ALA A 199 -4.35 23.71 -18.43
N THR A 200 -5.61 23.37 -18.68
CA THR A 200 -6.00 22.16 -19.43
C THR A 200 -6.20 22.43 -20.91
N VAL A 201 -5.62 21.59 -21.76
CA VAL A 201 -5.96 21.45 -23.18
C VAL A 201 -6.83 20.22 -23.34
N SER A 202 -8.11 20.41 -23.67
CA SER A 202 -9.06 19.34 -23.99
C SER A 202 -9.04 19.02 -25.48
N LEU A 203 -9.05 17.74 -25.81
CA LEU A 203 -8.91 17.20 -27.16
C LEU A 203 -10.13 16.34 -27.48
N ALA A 204 -10.69 16.50 -28.68
CA ALA A 204 -11.73 15.63 -29.21
C ALA A 204 -11.23 15.00 -30.52
N ILE A 205 -10.93 13.70 -30.47
CA ILE A 205 -10.38 12.89 -31.55
C ILE A 205 -11.54 12.19 -32.26
N ALA A 206 -11.69 12.44 -33.56
CA ALA A 206 -12.70 11.82 -34.42
C ALA A 206 -12.18 10.53 -35.06
N ALA A 207 -13.06 9.52 -35.13
CA ALA A 207 -12.76 8.19 -35.67
C ALA A 207 -12.60 8.16 -37.20
N VAL A 208 -11.78 7.24 -37.71
CA VAL A 208 -11.50 6.91 -39.09
C VAL A 208 -11.44 5.38 -39.23
N ASN A 209 -12.34 4.83 -40.07
CA ASN A 209 -12.56 3.39 -40.23
C ASN A 209 -11.29 2.55 -40.51
N ASP A 210 -11.06 1.56 -39.65
CA ASP A 210 -10.02 0.52 -39.68
C ASP A 210 -10.52 -0.83 -40.18
N LYS A 211 -9.61 -1.82 -40.34
CA LYS A 211 -10.00 -3.20 -40.68
C LYS A 211 -10.44 -3.98 -39.43
N PRO A 212 -11.46 -4.85 -39.54
CA PRO A 212 -11.83 -5.76 -38.46
C PRO A 212 -10.82 -6.90 -38.27
N VAL A 213 -10.90 -7.56 -37.11
CA VAL A 213 -10.11 -8.74 -36.70
C VAL A 213 -11.04 -9.93 -36.45
N ALA A 214 -10.70 -11.10 -37.00
CA ALA A 214 -11.41 -12.36 -36.74
C ALA A 214 -10.73 -13.15 -35.62
N ASP A 215 -11.49 -13.76 -34.70
CA ASP A 215 -10.91 -14.45 -33.54
C ASP A 215 -10.74 -15.95 -33.79
N SER A 216 -9.57 -16.49 -33.49
CA SER A 216 -9.36 -17.95 -33.46
C SER A 216 -9.81 -18.53 -32.12
N LYS A 217 -10.44 -19.71 -32.10
CA LYS A 217 -10.89 -20.35 -30.85
C LYS A 217 -11.02 -21.87 -30.92
N THR A 218 -11.13 -22.51 -29.76
CA THR A 218 -11.38 -23.95 -29.61
C THR A 218 -12.71 -24.20 -28.91
N VAL A 219 -13.49 -25.18 -29.36
CA VAL A 219 -14.79 -25.56 -28.76
C VAL A 219 -14.88 -27.07 -28.50
N VAL A 220 -15.64 -27.48 -27.49
CA VAL A 220 -15.96 -28.89 -27.22
C VAL A 220 -17.40 -29.17 -27.63
N VAL A 221 -17.65 -30.26 -28.35
CA VAL A 221 -18.98 -30.65 -28.85
C VAL A 221 -19.30 -32.10 -28.50
N SER A 222 -20.58 -32.44 -28.43
CA SER A 222 -21.05 -33.80 -28.15
C SER A 222 -20.61 -34.79 -29.24
N THR A 223 -20.35 -36.07 -28.94
CA THR A 223 -20.21 -37.11 -29.98
C THR A 223 -21.55 -37.40 -30.69
N ARG A 224 -22.67 -36.94 -30.12
CA ARG A 224 -24.03 -37.17 -30.60
C ARG A 224 -24.73 -35.86 -30.94
N GLY A 225 -25.35 -35.81 -32.11
CA GLY A 225 -26.19 -34.68 -32.54
C GLY A 225 -25.40 -33.52 -33.15
N THR A 226 -26.01 -32.33 -33.16
CA THR A 226 -25.45 -31.13 -33.77
C THR A 226 -25.21 -30.04 -32.73
N SER A 227 -24.10 -29.31 -32.83
CA SER A 227 -23.77 -28.20 -31.92
C SER A 227 -23.73 -26.88 -32.66
N THR A 228 -24.35 -25.84 -32.11
CA THR A 228 -24.26 -24.48 -32.64
C THR A 228 -22.99 -23.80 -32.10
N ILE A 229 -22.20 -23.23 -32.99
CA ILE A 229 -20.95 -22.54 -32.71
C ILE A 229 -21.10 -21.09 -33.18
N THR A 230 -20.99 -20.15 -32.25
CA THR A 230 -20.95 -18.71 -32.56
C THR A 230 -19.55 -18.30 -33.00
N LEU A 231 -19.40 -17.60 -34.11
CA LEU A 231 -18.13 -17.01 -34.55
C LEU A 231 -17.97 -15.62 -33.91
N SER A 232 -16.73 -15.24 -33.58
CA SER A 232 -16.44 -13.93 -32.99
C SER A 232 -15.37 -13.19 -33.78
N GLY A 233 -15.41 -11.88 -33.66
CA GLY A 233 -14.47 -10.94 -34.25
C GLY A 233 -14.70 -9.58 -33.61
N SER A 234 -13.71 -8.71 -33.74
CA SER A 234 -13.72 -7.36 -33.21
C SER A 234 -13.41 -6.35 -34.32
N ASP A 235 -13.82 -5.11 -34.11
CA ASP A 235 -13.57 -3.99 -35.01
C ASP A 235 -13.04 -2.82 -34.19
N PRO A 236 -11.90 -2.21 -34.55
CA PRO A 236 -11.35 -1.08 -33.80
C PRO A 236 -12.34 0.11 -33.68
N ASP A 237 -13.20 0.33 -34.68
CA ASP A 237 -14.22 1.38 -34.67
C ASP A 237 -15.57 0.95 -34.10
N GLY A 238 -15.70 -0.30 -33.65
CA GLY A 238 -16.97 -0.88 -33.20
C GLY A 238 -18.02 -1.00 -34.31
N ASN A 239 -17.61 -1.07 -35.58
CA ASN A 239 -18.55 -1.28 -36.69
C ASN A 239 -19.20 -2.67 -36.65
N SER A 240 -20.38 -2.78 -37.25
CA SER A 240 -21.12 -4.06 -37.29
C SER A 240 -20.45 -5.06 -38.21
N LEU A 241 -20.34 -6.30 -37.73
CA LEU A 241 -19.54 -7.35 -38.36
C LEU A 241 -20.40 -8.38 -39.11
N THR A 242 -19.92 -8.76 -40.29
CA THR A 242 -20.46 -9.83 -41.13
C THR A 242 -19.43 -10.93 -41.31
N TYR A 243 -19.85 -12.19 -41.25
CA TYR A 243 -18.96 -13.35 -41.18
C TYR A 243 -19.01 -14.17 -42.47
N ALA A 244 -17.87 -14.72 -42.89
CA ALA A 244 -17.78 -15.59 -44.06
C ALA A 244 -16.86 -16.80 -43.80
N LEU A 245 -17.34 -18.00 -44.15
CA LEU A 245 -16.54 -19.23 -44.07
C LEU A 245 -15.55 -19.33 -45.23
N MET A 246 -14.34 -19.79 -44.92
CA MET A 246 -13.31 -20.07 -45.91
C MET A 246 -13.48 -21.47 -46.48
N SER A 247 -13.05 -21.67 -47.73
CA SER A 247 -13.14 -22.97 -48.43
C SER A 247 -12.07 -23.98 -48.00
N SER A 248 -11.05 -23.55 -47.24
CA SER A 248 -9.94 -24.39 -46.75
C SER A 248 -9.39 -23.84 -45.42
N PRO A 249 -9.03 -24.71 -44.44
CA PRO A 249 -9.18 -26.17 -44.43
C PRO A 249 -10.65 -26.59 -44.33
N LYS A 250 -11.00 -27.74 -44.91
CA LYS A 250 -12.35 -28.32 -44.81
C LYS A 250 -12.49 -29.12 -43.52
N PRO A 251 -13.62 -29.01 -42.80
CA PRO A 251 -13.88 -29.80 -41.60
C PRO A 251 -14.08 -31.29 -41.97
N LYS A 252 -13.69 -32.18 -41.06
CA LYS A 252 -13.92 -33.64 -41.08
C LYS A 252 -15.39 -34.00 -40.77
N GLY A 253 -16.08 -33.19 -39.96
CA GLY A 253 -17.53 -33.19 -39.80
C GLY A 253 -18.23 -32.34 -40.85
N THR A 254 -19.49 -31.98 -40.62
CA THR A 254 -20.24 -31.03 -41.48
C THR A 254 -20.47 -29.72 -40.74
N VAL A 255 -20.22 -28.59 -41.43
CA VAL A 255 -20.49 -27.24 -40.93
C VAL A 255 -21.55 -26.60 -41.82
N SER A 256 -22.59 -26.02 -41.24
CA SER A 256 -23.64 -25.34 -41.99
C SER A 256 -23.17 -23.99 -42.56
N ALA A 257 -23.97 -23.40 -43.45
CA ALA A 257 -23.87 -21.96 -43.73
C ALA A 257 -24.08 -21.14 -42.44
N ILE A 258 -23.56 -19.91 -42.42
CA ILE A 258 -23.73 -18.98 -41.30
C ILE A 258 -25.20 -18.56 -41.20
N LYS A 259 -25.77 -18.67 -40.00
CA LYS A 259 -27.13 -18.28 -39.64
C LYS A 259 -27.06 -17.26 -38.49
N ASN A 260 -28.15 -16.52 -38.28
CA ASN A 260 -28.27 -15.56 -37.18
C ASN A 260 -27.08 -14.58 -37.09
N GLY A 261 -26.54 -14.15 -38.24
CA GLY A 261 -25.43 -13.21 -38.34
C GLY A 261 -24.03 -13.81 -38.15
N ASN A 262 -23.83 -14.73 -37.21
CA ASN A 262 -22.50 -15.26 -36.88
C ASN A 262 -22.46 -16.72 -36.39
N GLN A 263 -23.54 -17.49 -36.49
CA GLN A 263 -23.59 -18.86 -35.97
C GLN A 263 -23.46 -19.91 -37.07
N VAL A 264 -22.77 -20.99 -36.80
CA VAL A 264 -22.75 -22.19 -37.64
C VAL A 264 -23.15 -23.41 -36.82
N THR A 265 -23.77 -24.40 -37.46
CA THR A 265 -24.05 -25.69 -36.83
C THR A 265 -23.01 -26.70 -37.29
N TYR A 266 -22.34 -27.35 -36.34
CA TYR A 266 -21.39 -28.43 -36.59
C TYR A 266 -22.00 -29.78 -36.22
N THR A 267 -21.83 -30.77 -37.10
CA THR A 267 -22.18 -32.17 -36.84
C THR A 267 -20.92 -33.01 -36.94
N PRO A 268 -20.47 -33.68 -35.85
CA PRO A 268 -19.32 -34.55 -35.92
C PRO A 268 -19.64 -35.79 -36.75
N LYS A 269 -18.66 -36.23 -37.56
CA LYS A 269 -18.68 -37.55 -38.18
C LYS A 269 -18.26 -38.60 -37.15
N ALA A 270 -18.85 -39.80 -37.22
CA ALA A 270 -18.51 -40.90 -36.32
C ALA A 270 -16.99 -41.16 -36.27
N GLY A 271 -16.43 -41.29 -35.06
CA GLY A 271 -15.01 -41.55 -34.81
C GLY A 271 -14.09 -40.31 -34.84
N VAL A 272 -14.62 -39.10 -35.09
CA VAL A 272 -13.82 -37.86 -35.03
C VAL A 272 -13.62 -37.43 -33.58
N THR A 273 -12.37 -37.27 -33.16
CA THR A 273 -12.00 -36.73 -31.83
C THR A 273 -11.58 -35.26 -31.89
N SER A 274 -11.10 -34.78 -33.05
CA SER A 274 -10.76 -33.36 -33.29
C SER A 274 -10.95 -32.92 -34.76
N ASP A 275 -11.32 -31.65 -34.95
CA ASP A 275 -11.61 -31.02 -36.26
C ASP A 275 -11.28 -29.51 -36.30
N ALA A 276 -11.26 -28.88 -37.49
CA ALA A 276 -11.07 -27.42 -37.63
C ALA A 276 -11.56 -26.82 -38.97
N PHE A 277 -11.91 -25.53 -38.98
CA PHE A 277 -12.19 -24.73 -40.20
C PHE A 277 -11.77 -23.26 -40.05
N LYS A 278 -11.74 -22.47 -41.14
CA LYS A 278 -11.37 -21.04 -41.13
C LYS A 278 -12.53 -20.11 -41.50
N PHE A 279 -12.51 -18.87 -41.01
CA PHE A 279 -13.48 -17.83 -41.35
C PHE A 279 -12.84 -16.42 -41.37
N THR A 280 -13.53 -15.46 -41.99
CA THR A 280 -13.17 -14.03 -42.05
C THR A 280 -14.34 -13.17 -41.59
N VAL A 281 -14.06 -11.91 -41.24
CA VAL A 281 -15.05 -10.94 -40.80
C VAL A 281 -14.92 -9.65 -41.61
N LYS A 282 -16.03 -8.96 -41.89
CA LYS A 282 -16.09 -7.70 -42.65
C LYS A 282 -17.01 -6.70 -41.96
N ASP A 283 -16.59 -5.44 -41.87
CA ASP A 283 -17.28 -4.30 -41.21
C ASP A 283 -18.24 -3.52 -42.15
N GLY A 284 -18.40 -4.00 -43.38
CA GLY A 284 -19.12 -3.33 -44.47
C GLY A 284 -18.22 -2.68 -45.53
N LYS A 285 -16.99 -2.29 -45.18
CA LYS A 285 -15.99 -1.70 -46.09
C LYS A 285 -14.76 -2.57 -46.26
N LEU A 286 -14.12 -2.97 -45.16
CA LEU A 286 -12.86 -3.68 -45.10
C LEU A 286 -13.01 -5.10 -44.53
N THR A 287 -12.18 -6.04 -44.99
CA THR A 287 -12.22 -7.45 -44.59
C THR A 287 -10.97 -7.82 -43.77
N SER A 288 -11.17 -8.61 -42.72
CA SER A 288 -10.14 -9.12 -41.82
C SER A 288 -9.22 -10.15 -42.48
N THR A 289 -8.10 -10.46 -41.82
CA THR A 289 -7.37 -11.73 -42.06
C THR A 289 -8.20 -12.93 -41.55
N ALA A 290 -7.91 -14.14 -42.06
CA ALA A 290 -8.68 -15.34 -41.72
C ALA A 290 -8.26 -15.96 -40.37
N ALA A 291 -9.24 -16.26 -39.51
CA ALA A 291 -9.08 -16.96 -38.23
C ALA A 291 -9.37 -18.46 -38.33
N THR A 292 -8.83 -19.25 -37.39
CA THR A 292 -9.02 -20.71 -37.33
C THR A 292 -9.88 -21.11 -36.12
N LEU A 293 -10.91 -21.91 -36.35
CA LEU A 293 -11.74 -22.53 -35.30
C LEU A 293 -11.42 -24.02 -35.17
N THR A 294 -11.08 -24.47 -33.96
CA THR A 294 -10.74 -25.87 -33.63
C THR A 294 -11.86 -26.51 -32.80
N ILE A 295 -12.12 -27.80 -32.98
CA ILE A 295 -13.24 -28.53 -32.36
C ILE A 295 -12.71 -29.82 -31.71
N ALA A 296 -13.11 -30.10 -30.48
CA ALA A 296 -12.89 -31.37 -29.76
C ALA A 296 -14.23 -32.08 -29.50
N VAL A 297 -14.32 -33.40 -29.64
CA VAL A 297 -15.59 -34.15 -29.59
C VAL A 297 -15.64 -35.10 -28.37
N LYS A 298 -16.64 -35.00 -27.47
CA LYS A 298 -16.80 -35.75 -26.18
C LYS A 298 -18.28 -36.06 -25.82
N ASP A 299 -18.59 -36.97 -24.88
CA ASP A 299 -19.98 -37.27 -24.43
C ASP A 299 -20.45 -36.32 -23.28
N ILE A 300 -21.72 -35.88 -23.27
CA ILE A 300 -22.28 -34.85 -22.34
C ILE A 300 -23.59 -35.35 -21.66
N ILE A 301 -23.82 -35.06 -20.37
CA ILE A 301 -25.05 -35.39 -19.58
C ILE A 301 -26.16 -34.33 -19.71
N SER A 302 -27.42 -34.70 -19.43
CA SER A 302 -28.64 -33.87 -19.53
C SER A 302 -29.21 -33.39 -18.16
N ILE A 303 -28.44 -32.61 -17.39
CA ILE A 303 -29.00 -31.77 -16.32
C ILE A 303 -29.71 -30.59 -16.98
N THR A 304 -30.96 -30.30 -16.61
CA THR A 304 -31.82 -29.30 -17.28
C THR A 304 -32.40 -28.26 -16.35
N ASP A 305 -32.38 -28.49 -15.04
CA ASP A 305 -32.79 -27.52 -14.03
C ASP A 305 -31.87 -26.26 -14.10
N PRO A 306 -32.42 -25.06 -14.36
CA PRO A 306 -31.61 -23.86 -14.54
C PRO A 306 -30.87 -23.41 -13.28
N ALA A 307 -31.34 -23.75 -12.09
CA ALA A 307 -30.69 -23.40 -10.83
C ALA A 307 -29.53 -24.36 -10.56
N LEU A 308 -29.72 -25.67 -10.78
CA LEU A 308 -28.63 -26.64 -10.69
C LEU A 308 -27.55 -26.43 -11.76
N LEU A 309 -27.91 -25.97 -12.96
CA LEU A 309 -26.93 -25.66 -14.00
C LEU A 309 -25.96 -24.55 -13.58
N GLN A 310 -26.36 -23.62 -12.71
CA GLN A 310 -25.47 -22.57 -12.20
C GLN A 310 -24.32 -23.14 -11.37
N CYS A 311 -24.50 -24.29 -10.72
CA CYS A 311 -23.44 -24.95 -9.96
C CYS A 311 -22.24 -25.38 -10.81
N PHE A 312 -22.43 -25.57 -12.12
CA PHE A 312 -21.37 -26.02 -13.02
C PHE A 312 -20.61 -24.86 -13.68
N GLY A 313 -21.06 -23.61 -13.52
CA GLY A 313 -20.48 -22.45 -14.18
C GLY A 313 -20.43 -22.63 -15.71
N ASP A 314 -19.26 -22.38 -16.32
CA ASP A 314 -19.02 -22.60 -17.75
C ASP A 314 -18.74 -24.07 -18.11
N VAL A 315 -18.70 -24.97 -17.11
CA VAL A 315 -18.38 -26.38 -17.31
C VAL A 315 -19.63 -27.14 -17.73
N VAL A 316 -19.46 -27.97 -18.76
CA VAL A 316 -20.52 -28.86 -19.20
C VAL A 316 -20.62 -30.07 -18.25
N PRO A 317 -21.81 -30.36 -17.67
CA PRO A 317 -22.00 -31.52 -16.78
C PRO A 317 -21.54 -32.84 -17.43
N SER A 318 -20.78 -33.64 -16.67
CA SER A 318 -20.21 -34.92 -17.11
C SER A 318 -20.54 -36.06 -16.15
N ALA A 319 -20.63 -37.29 -16.69
CA ALA A 319 -20.89 -38.51 -15.92
C ALA A 319 -19.84 -38.83 -14.87
N THR A 320 -18.64 -38.28 -15.02
CA THR A 320 -17.48 -38.52 -14.15
C THR A 320 -17.32 -37.45 -13.08
N THR A 321 -18.31 -36.57 -12.89
CA THR A 321 -18.25 -35.51 -11.87
C THR A 321 -18.28 -36.16 -10.49
N ASP A 322 -17.16 -36.08 -9.77
CA ASP A 322 -16.96 -36.61 -8.43
C ASP A 322 -17.17 -35.56 -7.33
N THR A 323 -17.07 -34.28 -7.70
CA THR A 323 -17.22 -33.12 -6.81
C THR A 323 -18.16 -32.08 -7.45
N LEU A 324 -19.10 -31.57 -6.66
CA LEU A 324 -20.00 -30.48 -7.06
C LEU A 324 -20.18 -29.52 -5.88
N SER A 325 -20.07 -28.23 -6.13
CA SER A 325 -20.29 -27.18 -5.13
C SER A 325 -21.21 -26.11 -5.72
N CYS A 326 -22.25 -25.75 -4.97
CA CYS A 326 -23.29 -24.80 -5.36
C CYS A 326 -23.38 -23.62 -4.37
N VAL A 327 -22.30 -23.31 -3.65
CA VAL A 327 -22.33 -22.34 -2.54
C VAL A 327 -22.81 -20.97 -3.03
N ASP A 328 -23.65 -20.32 -2.21
CA ASP A 328 -24.26 -19.01 -2.48
C ASP A 328 -25.21 -18.95 -3.70
N ILE A 329 -25.69 -20.10 -4.19
CA ILE A 329 -26.72 -20.18 -5.25
C ILE A 329 -28.08 -20.48 -4.61
N ASP A 330 -29.12 -19.67 -4.85
CA ASP A 330 -30.46 -19.98 -4.35
C ASP A 330 -31.04 -21.21 -5.07
N LEU A 331 -31.06 -22.35 -4.37
CA LEU A 331 -31.60 -23.63 -4.82
C LEU A 331 -32.93 -23.97 -4.15
N SER A 332 -33.58 -23.02 -3.47
CA SER A 332 -34.82 -23.27 -2.72
C SER A 332 -35.97 -23.85 -3.57
N GLN A 333 -35.93 -23.64 -4.89
CA GLN A 333 -36.90 -24.18 -5.87
C GLN A 333 -36.28 -25.14 -6.90
N ALA A 334 -35.03 -25.56 -6.71
CA ALA A 334 -34.33 -26.41 -7.68
C ALA A 334 -34.82 -27.88 -7.64
N ASP A 335 -34.92 -28.52 -8.80
CA ASP A 335 -35.20 -29.96 -8.92
C ASP A 335 -33.94 -30.79 -8.64
N LEU A 336 -33.63 -30.95 -7.34
CA LEU A 336 -32.49 -31.73 -6.85
C LEU A 336 -32.49 -33.20 -7.32
N SER A 337 -33.61 -33.75 -7.81
CA SER A 337 -33.68 -35.14 -8.28
C SER A 337 -32.80 -35.40 -9.51
N GLN A 338 -32.47 -34.36 -10.27
CA GLN A 338 -31.62 -34.46 -11.46
C GLN A 338 -30.16 -34.82 -11.10
N LEU A 339 -29.72 -34.58 -9.85
CA LEU A 339 -28.39 -34.98 -9.40
C LEU A 339 -28.18 -36.51 -9.42
N SER A 340 -29.26 -37.31 -9.47
CA SER A 340 -29.18 -38.76 -9.68
C SER A 340 -28.50 -39.16 -11.01
N GLN A 341 -28.41 -38.23 -11.97
CA GLN A 341 -27.68 -38.43 -13.23
C GLN A 341 -26.15 -38.40 -13.04
N LEU A 342 -25.64 -38.04 -11.85
CA LEU A 342 -24.23 -38.02 -11.49
C LEU A 342 -23.90 -39.17 -10.51
N PRO A 343 -23.92 -40.44 -10.95
CA PRO A 343 -23.77 -41.59 -10.06
C PRO A 343 -22.38 -41.68 -9.41
N SER A 344 -21.38 -40.96 -9.93
CA SER A 344 -20.01 -40.92 -9.40
C SER A 344 -19.77 -39.82 -8.36
N LEU A 345 -20.80 -39.03 -8.01
CA LEU A 345 -20.65 -37.89 -7.10
C LEU A 345 -20.30 -38.36 -5.68
N GLN A 346 -19.18 -37.89 -5.16
CA GLN A 346 -18.63 -38.24 -3.84
C GLN A 346 -18.67 -37.05 -2.88
N THR A 347 -18.50 -35.83 -3.39
CA THR A 347 -18.60 -34.60 -2.60
C THR A 347 -19.65 -33.69 -3.19
N LEU A 348 -20.60 -33.28 -2.36
CA LEU A 348 -21.67 -32.36 -2.72
C LEU A 348 -21.75 -31.26 -1.66
N ASP A 349 -21.52 -30.02 -2.05
CA ASP A 349 -21.65 -28.86 -1.19
C ASP A 349 -22.79 -27.97 -1.66
N LEU A 350 -23.86 -27.94 -0.86
CA LEU A 350 -25.07 -27.13 -1.06
C LEU A 350 -25.22 -26.10 0.08
N SER A 351 -24.11 -25.66 0.67
CA SER A 351 -24.14 -24.67 1.75
C SER A 351 -24.60 -23.30 1.25
N TYR A 352 -25.38 -22.57 2.05
CA TYR A 352 -25.90 -21.22 1.75
C TYR A 352 -26.78 -21.17 0.49
N THR A 353 -27.62 -22.19 0.28
CA THR A 353 -28.46 -22.33 -0.93
C THR A 353 -29.97 -22.18 -0.68
N ASN A 354 -30.36 -21.66 0.49
CA ASN A 354 -31.76 -21.44 0.89
C ASN A 354 -32.64 -22.70 0.93
N LEU A 355 -32.06 -23.90 1.01
CA LEU A 355 -32.81 -25.15 0.96
C LEU A 355 -33.73 -25.34 2.18
N THR A 356 -34.94 -25.81 1.92
CA THR A 356 -35.90 -26.27 2.95
C THR A 356 -36.20 -27.76 2.86
N ASN A 357 -35.78 -28.43 1.78
CA ASN A 357 -36.05 -29.85 1.50
C ASN A 357 -34.86 -30.48 0.77
N ILE A 358 -34.46 -31.68 1.21
CA ILE A 358 -33.31 -32.43 0.69
C ILE A 358 -33.65 -33.89 0.34
N SER A 359 -34.94 -34.25 0.25
CA SER A 359 -35.36 -35.64 0.08
C SER A 359 -34.84 -36.31 -1.18
N ALA A 360 -34.63 -35.53 -2.24
CA ALA A 360 -34.06 -35.99 -3.51
C ALA A 360 -32.62 -36.52 -3.39
N LEU A 361 -31.87 -36.09 -2.35
CA LEU A 361 -30.48 -36.49 -2.15
C LEU A 361 -30.36 -37.95 -1.66
N SER A 362 -31.44 -38.56 -1.19
CA SER A 362 -31.49 -39.95 -0.72
C SER A 362 -30.99 -40.98 -1.75
N THR A 363 -31.03 -40.63 -3.04
CA THR A 363 -30.59 -41.50 -4.14
C THR A 363 -29.08 -41.48 -4.40
N LEU A 364 -28.34 -40.54 -3.80
CA LEU A 364 -26.91 -40.32 -4.03
C LEU A 364 -26.03 -41.26 -3.19
N THR A 365 -26.13 -42.56 -3.46
CA THR A 365 -25.49 -43.61 -2.63
C THR A 365 -23.96 -43.59 -2.62
N SER A 366 -23.32 -42.94 -3.60
CA SER A 366 -21.86 -42.78 -3.69
C SER A 366 -21.29 -41.66 -2.80
N LEU A 367 -22.17 -40.84 -2.22
CA LEU A 367 -21.80 -39.63 -1.50
C LEU A 367 -21.04 -39.94 -0.21
N GLN A 368 -19.91 -39.26 -0.02
CA GLN A 368 -19.03 -39.36 1.14
C GLN A 368 -19.02 -38.06 1.96
N VAL A 369 -19.13 -36.91 1.30
CA VAL A 369 -19.13 -35.59 1.95
C VAL A 369 -20.35 -34.80 1.49
N LEU A 370 -21.15 -34.32 2.45
CA LEU A 370 -22.33 -33.50 2.20
C LEU A 370 -22.28 -32.20 3.01
N GLY A 371 -22.16 -31.07 2.30
CA GLY A 371 -22.25 -29.72 2.84
C GLY A 371 -23.68 -29.16 2.74
N LEU A 372 -24.25 -28.75 3.87
CA LEU A 372 -25.59 -28.16 3.98
C LEU A 372 -25.61 -26.99 4.97
N ASP A 373 -24.46 -26.34 5.21
CA ASP A 373 -24.37 -25.21 6.15
C ASP A 373 -25.23 -24.02 5.67
N GLY A 374 -25.76 -23.21 6.59
CA GLY A 374 -26.43 -21.94 6.27
C GLY A 374 -27.72 -22.05 5.44
N ASN A 375 -28.46 -23.16 5.57
CA ASN A 375 -29.74 -23.38 4.89
C ASN A 375 -30.94 -23.14 5.84
N ASN A 376 -32.15 -23.39 5.35
CA ASN A 376 -33.40 -23.22 6.10
C ASN A 376 -34.02 -24.58 6.51
N LEU A 377 -33.17 -25.58 6.78
CA LEU A 377 -33.63 -26.92 7.14
C LEU A 377 -34.15 -26.95 8.58
N THR A 378 -35.35 -27.49 8.76
CA THR A 378 -35.93 -27.76 10.10
C THR A 378 -35.87 -29.25 10.49
N ARG A 379 -35.50 -30.12 9.54
CA ARG A 379 -35.38 -31.58 9.69
C ARG A 379 -34.43 -32.15 8.62
N VAL A 380 -33.87 -33.33 8.86
CA VAL A 380 -32.89 -34.00 7.98
C VAL A 380 -33.15 -35.51 7.86
N THR A 381 -34.42 -35.91 7.88
CA THR A 381 -34.84 -37.33 7.98
C THR A 381 -34.69 -38.13 6.69
N ASP A 382 -34.33 -37.53 5.56
CA ASP A 382 -34.34 -38.20 4.25
C ASP A 382 -32.95 -38.66 3.78
N ILE A 383 -31.90 -38.28 4.50
CA ILE A 383 -30.50 -38.62 4.20
C ILE A 383 -29.91 -39.57 5.25
N ASP A 384 -30.73 -40.06 6.18
CA ASP A 384 -30.34 -40.84 7.36
C ASP A 384 -29.82 -42.25 7.05
N ASP A 385 -30.09 -42.76 5.85
CA ASP A 385 -29.67 -44.09 5.37
C ASP A 385 -28.59 -44.05 4.26
N LEU A 386 -27.96 -42.90 4.00
CA LEU A 386 -26.91 -42.80 2.97
C LEU A 386 -25.70 -43.70 3.35
N PRO A 387 -25.40 -44.75 2.56
CA PRO A 387 -24.58 -45.87 3.04
C PRO A 387 -23.08 -45.58 3.09
N ASN A 388 -22.61 -44.51 2.46
CA ASN A 388 -21.19 -44.17 2.34
C ASN A 388 -20.83 -42.80 2.91
N LEU A 389 -21.80 -42.10 3.52
CA LEU A 389 -21.59 -40.76 4.04
C LEU A 389 -20.65 -40.79 5.25
N GLN A 390 -19.57 -40.01 5.16
CA GLN A 390 -18.49 -39.92 6.13
C GLN A 390 -18.44 -38.53 6.78
N GLU A 391 -18.80 -37.47 6.06
CA GLU A 391 -18.85 -36.11 6.60
C GLU A 391 -20.16 -35.42 6.26
N LEU A 392 -20.77 -34.81 7.27
CA LEU A 392 -22.03 -34.09 7.16
C LEU A 392 -21.94 -32.75 7.88
N TYR A 393 -22.14 -31.66 7.14
CA TYR A 393 -22.08 -30.30 7.64
C TYR A 393 -23.48 -29.67 7.58
N LEU A 394 -24.00 -29.23 8.73
CA LEU A 394 -25.38 -28.76 8.92
C LEU A 394 -25.46 -27.50 9.78
N ARG A 395 -24.37 -26.72 9.87
CA ARG A 395 -24.28 -25.53 10.72
C ARG A 395 -25.26 -24.46 10.23
N GLY A 396 -25.76 -23.61 11.12
CA GLY A 396 -26.54 -22.42 10.72
C GLY A 396 -27.90 -22.74 10.07
N ASN A 397 -28.52 -23.86 10.45
CA ASN A 397 -29.87 -24.24 10.06
C ASN A 397 -30.87 -23.96 11.21
N ALA A 398 -32.11 -24.43 11.07
CA ALA A 398 -33.15 -24.31 12.10
C ALA A 398 -33.51 -25.68 12.73
N LEU A 399 -32.52 -26.55 12.88
CA LEU A 399 -32.74 -27.91 13.39
C LEU A 399 -32.99 -27.88 14.91
N THR A 400 -34.07 -28.54 15.33
CA THR A 400 -34.38 -28.77 16.76
C THR A 400 -34.31 -30.24 17.15
N ASP A 401 -34.56 -31.14 16.20
CA ASP A 401 -34.48 -32.60 16.35
C ASP A 401 -33.56 -33.17 15.28
N VAL A 402 -32.56 -33.93 15.74
CA VAL A 402 -31.52 -34.56 14.91
C VAL A 402 -31.40 -36.05 15.22
N SER A 403 -32.41 -36.64 15.85
CA SER A 403 -32.39 -38.04 16.31
C SER A 403 -32.19 -39.08 15.20
N THR A 404 -32.70 -38.81 13.99
CA THR A 404 -32.57 -39.71 12.83
C THR A 404 -31.12 -39.86 12.35
N LEU A 405 -30.27 -38.86 12.56
CA LEU A 405 -28.86 -38.90 12.14
C LEU A 405 -28.06 -40.04 12.79
N SER A 406 -28.54 -40.58 13.91
CA SER A 406 -27.94 -41.75 14.56
C SER A 406 -27.87 -43.00 13.67
N ARG A 407 -28.64 -43.07 12.59
CA ARG A 407 -28.60 -44.16 11.59
C ARG A 407 -27.37 -44.11 10.69
N LEU A 408 -26.72 -42.96 10.58
CA LEU A 408 -25.52 -42.76 9.76
C LEU A 408 -24.26 -43.29 10.46
N THR A 409 -24.15 -44.61 10.57
CA THR A 409 -23.12 -45.30 11.36
C THR A 409 -21.68 -45.12 10.86
N LYS A 410 -21.48 -44.70 9.60
CA LYS A 410 -20.17 -44.45 8.99
C LYS A 410 -19.66 -43.01 9.12
N LEU A 411 -20.46 -42.08 9.66
CA LEU A 411 -20.04 -40.70 9.83
C LEU A 411 -18.80 -40.62 10.73
N GLN A 412 -17.80 -39.90 10.24
CA GLN A 412 -16.56 -39.53 10.91
C GLN A 412 -16.62 -38.08 11.42
N ALA A 413 -17.29 -37.18 10.68
CA ALA A 413 -17.50 -35.79 11.08
C ALA A 413 -18.98 -35.38 10.96
N LEU A 414 -19.49 -34.73 12.00
CA LEU A 414 -20.84 -34.17 12.03
C LEU A 414 -20.82 -32.76 12.63
N GLU A 415 -21.15 -31.74 11.83
CA GLU A 415 -21.23 -30.35 12.28
C GLU A 415 -22.67 -29.88 12.41
N LEU A 416 -23.11 -29.52 13.60
CA LEU A 416 -24.48 -29.11 13.93
C LEU A 416 -24.53 -27.73 14.61
N GLY A 417 -23.46 -26.96 14.50
CA GLY A 417 -23.36 -25.64 15.12
C GLY A 417 -24.46 -24.66 14.68
N PHE A 418 -24.72 -23.60 15.45
CA PHE A 418 -25.66 -22.52 15.09
C PHE A 418 -27.06 -23.03 14.71
N ASN A 419 -27.57 -24.03 15.43
CA ASN A 419 -28.92 -24.56 15.28
C ASN A 419 -29.76 -24.24 16.54
N ALA A 420 -30.94 -24.83 16.66
CA ALA A 420 -31.84 -24.70 17.81
C ALA A 420 -31.94 -25.99 18.62
N ILE A 421 -30.86 -26.78 18.67
CA ILE A 421 -30.83 -28.08 19.36
C ILE A 421 -30.75 -27.84 20.87
N THR A 422 -31.70 -28.41 21.61
CA THR A 422 -31.71 -28.37 23.08
C THR A 422 -31.27 -29.68 23.72
N THR A 423 -31.36 -30.78 22.97
CA THR A 423 -31.12 -32.14 23.48
C THR A 423 -30.31 -32.93 22.46
N ILE A 424 -29.18 -33.47 22.88
CA ILE A 424 -28.33 -34.31 22.04
C ILE A 424 -29.02 -35.68 21.89
N PRO A 425 -29.21 -36.21 20.66
CA PRO A 425 -29.76 -37.54 20.48
C PRO A 425 -28.76 -38.62 20.90
N SER A 426 -29.24 -39.85 21.09
CA SER A 426 -28.34 -40.99 21.36
C SER A 426 -27.46 -41.28 20.16
N LEU A 427 -26.15 -41.03 20.28
CA LEU A 427 -25.15 -41.30 19.24
C LEU A 427 -24.49 -42.69 19.39
N THR A 428 -25.15 -43.62 20.07
CA THR A 428 -24.56 -44.92 20.46
C THR A 428 -24.15 -45.79 19.27
N SER A 429 -24.88 -45.70 18.16
CA SER A 429 -24.66 -46.40 16.90
C SER A 429 -23.56 -45.80 16.02
N MET A 430 -23.13 -44.55 16.27
CA MET A 430 -22.16 -43.82 15.44
C MET A 430 -20.73 -44.10 15.91
N THR A 431 -20.27 -45.35 15.78
CA THR A 431 -18.98 -45.79 16.31
C THR A 431 -17.76 -45.25 15.56
N ALA A 432 -17.96 -44.72 14.35
CA ALA A 432 -16.90 -44.12 13.53
C ALA A 432 -16.73 -42.61 13.78
N LEU A 433 -17.59 -41.97 14.59
CA LEU A 433 -17.63 -40.52 14.73
C LEU A 433 -16.41 -40.02 15.51
N GLU A 434 -15.58 -39.21 14.86
CA GLU A 434 -14.34 -38.64 15.38
C GLU A 434 -14.45 -37.15 15.69
N ARG A 435 -15.27 -36.40 14.94
CA ARG A 435 -15.50 -34.96 15.13
C ARG A 435 -16.99 -34.67 15.25
N LEU A 436 -17.35 -33.91 16.28
CA LEU A 436 -18.72 -33.47 16.52
C LEU A 436 -18.73 -31.98 16.87
N GLY A 437 -19.41 -31.17 16.05
CA GLY A 437 -19.66 -29.76 16.32
C GLY A 437 -21.09 -29.51 16.79
N LEU A 438 -21.25 -28.84 17.92
CA LEU A 438 -22.54 -28.53 18.56
C LEU A 438 -22.56 -27.09 19.11
N GLU A 439 -21.66 -26.23 18.63
CA GLU A 439 -21.53 -24.84 19.07
C GLU A 439 -22.80 -24.00 18.81
N TYR A 440 -23.00 -22.92 19.57
CA TYR A 440 -24.11 -21.98 19.35
C TYR A 440 -25.50 -22.64 19.28
N ASN A 441 -25.73 -23.62 20.14
CA ASN A 441 -27.02 -24.27 20.35
C ASN A 441 -27.57 -23.88 21.74
N ALA A 442 -28.64 -24.55 22.19
CA ALA A 442 -29.25 -24.34 23.50
C ALA A 442 -29.07 -25.57 24.41
N ILE A 443 -27.95 -26.29 24.30
CA ILE A 443 -27.71 -27.54 25.02
C ILE A 443 -27.35 -27.24 26.48
N THR A 444 -28.03 -27.93 27.39
CA THR A 444 -27.75 -27.89 28.84
C THR A 444 -27.23 -29.22 29.38
N ASP A 445 -27.57 -30.32 28.71
CA ASP A 445 -27.27 -31.70 29.13
C ASP A 445 -26.43 -32.42 28.07
N VAL A 446 -25.25 -32.88 28.48
CA VAL A 446 -24.32 -33.63 27.62
C VAL A 446 -24.25 -35.12 27.99
N ALA A 447 -25.16 -35.62 28.84
CA ALA A 447 -25.25 -37.04 29.18
C ALA A 447 -25.30 -38.01 27.99
N PRO A 448 -25.99 -37.69 26.87
CA PRO A 448 -26.05 -38.57 25.70
C PRO A 448 -24.69 -38.85 25.03
N LEU A 449 -23.67 -38.02 25.28
CA LEU A 449 -22.30 -38.22 24.77
C LEU A 449 -21.50 -39.24 25.59
N SER A 450 -22.05 -39.73 26.71
CA SER A 450 -21.29 -40.60 27.62
C SER A 450 -20.75 -41.86 26.93
N GLY A 451 -19.47 -42.17 27.18
CA GLY A 451 -18.79 -43.36 26.67
C GLY A 451 -18.52 -43.37 25.17
N ARG A 452 -18.57 -42.22 24.48
CA ARG A 452 -18.16 -42.10 23.07
C ARG A 452 -16.64 -42.05 22.94
N THR A 453 -15.99 -43.22 22.87
CA THR A 453 -14.53 -43.33 22.83
C THR A 453 -13.91 -43.06 21.45
N SER A 454 -14.71 -42.99 20.38
CA SER A 454 -14.25 -42.68 19.02
C SER A 454 -14.01 -41.19 18.79
N LEU A 455 -14.69 -40.32 19.56
CA LEU A 455 -14.59 -38.87 19.42
C LEU A 455 -13.18 -38.39 19.78
N LYS A 456 -12.54 -37.73 18.81
CA LYS A 456 -11.23 -37.07 18.93
C LYS A 456 -11.37 -35.57 19.17
N SER A 457 -12.42 -34.95 18.63
CA SER A 457 -12.71 -33.53 18.73
C SER A 457 -14.19 -33.27 19.02
N LEU A 458 -14.46 -32.34 19.93
CA LEU A 458 -15.80 -31.94 20.33
C LEU A 458 -15.89 -30.42 20.52
N ASP A 459 -16.81 -29.80 19.80
CA ASP A 459 -17.12 -28.38 19.91
C ASP A 459 -18.48 -28.18 20.59
N LEU A 460 -18.50 -27.46 21.71
CA LEU A 460 -19.68 -27.18 22.53
C LEU A 460 -19.77 -25.70 22.92
N GLU A 461 -19.13 -24.83 22.15
CA GLU A 461 -19.07 -23.40 22.44
C GLU A 461 -20.46 -22.75 22.50
N TYR A 462 -20.59 -21.67 23.28
CA TYR A 462 -21.79 -20.82 23.35
C TYR A 462 -23.10 -21.59 23.56
N ASN A 463 -23.05 -22.62 24.39
CA ASN A 463 -24.21 -23.35 24.89
C ASN A 463 -24.59 -22.89 26.32
N ALA A 464 -25.47 -23.63 27.00
CA ALA A 464 -25.92 -23.36 28.36
C ALA A 464 -25.43 -24.42 29.36
N ILE A 465 -24.27 -25.01 29.11
CA ILE A 465 -23.73 -26.12 29.91
C ILE A 465 -23.24 -25.59 31.27
N THR A 466 -23.63 -26.29 32.33
CA THR A 466 -23.23 -26.01 33.71
C THR A 466 -22.33 -27.12 34.25
N SER A 467 -21.60 -26.84 35.33
CA SER A 467 -20.75 -27.80 36.05
C SER A 467 -21.56 -28.78 36.93
N SER A 468 -22.67 -29.33 36.41
CA SER A 468 -23.45 -30.36 37.08
C SER A 468 -22.67 -31.68 37.16
N THR A 469 -22.91 -32.49 38.19
CA THR A 469 -22.22 -33.79 38.36
C THR A 469 -22.41 -34.71 37.15
N THR A 470 -23.60 -34.70 36.54
CA THR A 470 -23.91 -35.45 35.33
C THR A 470 -23.08 -34.98 34.14
N ASN A 471 -23.08 -33.67 33.82
CA ASN A 471 -22.34 -33.14 32.68
C ASN A 471 -20.84 -33.41 32.80
N ILE A 472 -20.29 -33.22 34.01
CA ILE A 472 -18.88 -33.48 34.29
C ILE A 472 -18.53 -34.96 34.15
N ALA A 473 -19.37 -35.87 34.66
CA ALA A 473 -19.17 -37.31 34.52
C ALA A 473 -19.18 -37.74 33.04
N SER A 474 -20.10 -37.20 32.25
CA SER A 474 -20.22 -37.50 30.82
C SER A 474 -19.02 -37.00 30.02
N LEU A 475 -18.57 -35.76 30.24
CA LEU A 475 -17.35 -35.23 29.60
C LEU A 475 -16.11 -36.06 29.98
N ASN A 476 -15.98 -36.44 31.26
CA ASN A 476 -14.89 -37.30 31.73
C ASN A 476 -14.87 -38.69 31.08
N SER A 477 -16.02 -39.20 30.62
CA SER A 477 -16.10 -40.52 29.99
C SER A 477 -15.61 -40.55 28.53
N LEU A 478 -15.33 -39.39 27.93
CA LEU A 478 -14.88 -39.22 26.55
C LEU A 478 -13.37 -39.46 26.40
N THR A 479 -12.92 -40.69 26.66
CA THR A 479 -11.49 -41.04 26.72
C THR A 479 -10.74 -40.97 25.39
N GLY A 480 -11.45 -40.82 24.26
CA GLY A 480 -10.86 -40.70 22.92
C GLY A 480 -10.38 -39.28 22.55
N LEU A 481 -10.83 -38.25 23.28
CA LEU A 481 -10.62 -36.84 22.91
C LEU A 481 -9.14 -36.46 22.96
N ASN A 482 -8.52 -36.18 21.82
CA ASN A 482 -7.09 -35.90 21.73
C ASN A 482 -6.72 -34.71 20.81
N ALA A 483 -7.72 -34.03 20.23
CA ALA A 483 -7.53 -32.84 19.41
C ALA A 483 -8.04 -31.59 20.13
N HIS A 484 -9.36 -31.36 20.11
CA HIS A 484 -10.00 -30.18 20.70
C HIS A 484 -11.22 -30.55 21.56
N LEU A 485 -11.32 -29.90 22.71
CA LEU A 485 -12.56 -29.77 23.47
C LEU A 485 -12.81 -28.28 23.68
N ARG A 486 -13.84 -27.74 23.03
CA ARG A 486 -14.16 -26.31 23.06
C ARG A 486 -15.42 -26.09 23.88
N LEU A 487 -15.30 -25.29 24.93
CA LEU A 487 -16.33 -25.07 25.94
C LEU A 487 -16.54 -23.58 26.19
N GLU A 488 -16.00 -22.70 25.35
CA GLU A 488 -16.12 -21.26 25.51
C GLU A 488 -17.58 -20.77 25.53
N GLY A 489 -17.86 -19.69 26.25
CA GLY A 489 -19.19 -19.07 26.31
C GLY A 489 -20.26 -19.83 27.12
N ASN A 490 -19.89 -20.92 27.81
CA ASN A 490 -20.79 -21.70 28.67
C ASN A 490 -20.96 -21.11 30.09
N ARG A 491 -21.64 -21.83 31.00
CA ARG A 491 -21.92 -21.41 32.38
C ARG A 491 -21.20 -22.28 33.41
N LEU A 492 -19.96 -22.70 33.12
CA LEU A 492 -19.19 -23.54 34.02
C LEU A 492 -18.71 -22.74 35.24
N LEU A 493 -18.99 -23.22 36.46
CA LEU A 493 -18.59 -22.59 37.73
C LEU A 493 -17.33 -23.23 38.33
N SER A 494 -17.00 -24.45 37.91
CA SER A 494 -15.75 -25.14 38.23
C SER A 494 -15.46 -26.17 37.15
N VAL A 495 -14.18 -26.40 36.88
CA VAL A 495 -13.69 -27.51 36.04
C VAL A 495 -12.67 -28.38 36.78
N ASP A 496 -12.48 -28.17 38.09
CA ASP A 496 -11.57 -28.97 38.89
C ASP A 496 -11.95 -30.46 38.88
N ASP A 497 -13.21 -30.78 38.57
CA ASP A 497 -13.74 -32.15 38.48
C ASP A 497 -13.63 -32.79 37.09
N LEU A 498 -13.04 -32.13 36.08
CA LEU A 498 -12.64 -32.74 34.80
C LEU A 498 -11.38 -33.63 34.94
N LYS A 499 -11.32 -34.45 36.00
CA LYS A 499 -10.13 -35.18 36.48
C LYS A 499 -9.76 -36.38 35.61
N TYR A 500 -10.66 -36.88 34.77
CA TYR A 500 -10.59 -38.23 34.19
C TYR A 500 -10.66 -38.30 32.66
N MET A 501 -10.22 -37.27 31.92
CA MET A 501 -9.89 -37.40 30.48
C MET A 501 -8.64 -38.28 30.23
N GLY A 502 -8.51 -39.36 31.01
CA GLY A 502 -7.35 -40.22 31.19
C GLY A 502 -7.11 -41.11 29.99
N GLY A 503 -6.21 -40.67 29.11
CA GLY A 503 -5.64 -41.46 28.02
C GLY A 503 -4.98 -40.59 26.96
N SER A 504 -5.49 -39.38 26.75
CA SER A 504 -5.13 -38.56 25.61
C SER A 504 -3.85 -37.76 25.80
N LYS A 505 -2.89 -37.99 24.90
CA LYS A 505 -1.70 -37.15 24.73
C LYS A 505 -2.10 -36.02 23.75
N ASN A 506 -2.01 -34.76 24.18
CA ASN A 506 -2.18 -33.54 23.36
C ASN A 506 -3.60 -32.98 23.15
N LEU A 507 -4.50 -33.08 24.14
CA LEU A 507 -5.78 -32.38 24.09
C LEU A 507 -5.62 -30.86 24.25
N THR A 508 -6.23 -30.08 23.35
CA THR A 508 -6.44 -28.65 23.52
C THR A 508 -7.83 -28.38 24.11
N LEU A 509 -7.86 -27.72 25.27
CA LEU A 509 -9.08 -27.32 25.96
C LEU A 509 -9.25 -25.80 25.87
N THR A 510 -10.36 -25.34 25.30
CA THR A 510 -10.71 -23.92 25.24
C THR A 510 -11.86 -23.65 26.20
N LEU A 511 -11.71 -22.64 27.06
CA LEU A 511 -12.61 -22.34 28.17
C LEU A 511 -13.03 -20.87 28.24
N GLU A 512 -12.77 -20.07 27.20
CA GLU A 512 -13.06 -18.62 27.15
C GLU A 512 -14.50 -18.29 27.61
N ASP A 513 -14.71 -17.12 28.20
CA ASP A 513 -16.05 -16.63 28.58
C ASP A 513 -16.92 -17.54 29.48
N ASN A 514 -16.30 -18.33 30.39
CA ASN A 514 -16.99 -19.10 31.43
C ASN A 514 -16.96 -18.40 32.81
N CYS A 515 -17.74 -18.91 33.78
CA CYS A 515 -17.86 -18.36 35.14
C CYS A 515 -16.87 -19.00 36.14
N LEU A 516 -15.61 -19.17 35.76
CA LEU A 516 -14.63 -19.96 36.53
C LEU A 516 -13.87 -19.12 37.58
N PRO A 517 -13.70 -19.58 38.83
CA PRO A 517 -12.81 -18.94 39.79
C PRO A 517 -11.35 -19.05 39.29
N ALA A 518 -10.52 -18.05 39.56
CA ALA A 518 -9.18 -18.01 38.98
C ALA A 518 -8.27 -19.15 39.48
N VAL A 519 -7.54 -19.74 38.51
CA VAL A 519 -6.52 -20.81 38.60
C VAL A 519 -7.09 -22.22 38.69
N ILE A 520 -7.33 -22.81 37.52
CA ILE A 520 -7.53 -24.26 37.38
C ILE A 520 -6.16 -24.91 37.21
N ALA A 521 -5.81 -25.83 38.10
CA ALA A 521 -4.63 -26.67 37.99
C ALA A 521 -4.96 -27.91 37.15
N LEU A 522 -4.75 -27.85 35.84
CA LEU A 522 -4.84 -29.01 34.96
C LEU A 522 -3.48 -29.69 34.78
N PRO A 523 -3.44 -31.02 34.57
CA PRO A 523 -2.22 -31.73 34.23
C PRO A 523 -1.52 -31.10 33.01
N SER A 524 -0.18 -31.06 33.02
CA SER A 524 0.66 -30.46 31.96
C SER A 524 0.44 -31.01 30.54
N ARG A 525 -0.19 -32.18 30.42
CA ARG A 525 -0.56 -32.81 29.13
C ARG A 525 -1.77 -32.18 28.42
N ILE A 526 -2.51 -31.29 29.09
CA ILE A 526 -3.65 -30.57 28.52
C ILE A 526 -3.21 -29.15 28.20
N LYS A 527 -3.28 -28.76 26.93
CA LYS A 527 -3.03 -27.39 26.50
C LYS A 527 -4.31 -26.59 26.70
N VAL A 528 -4.30 -25.58 27.56
CA VAL A 528 -5.44 -24.67 27.72
C VAL A 528 -5.23 -23.44 26.86
N VAL A 529 -6.14 -23.17 25.93
CA VAL A 529 -6.15 -21.96 25.08
C VAL A 529 -7.19 -20.99 25.63
N GLY A 530 -6.88 -19.69 25.60
CA GLY A 530 -7.76 -18.64 26.10
C GLY A 530 -7.48 -18.09 27.48
N LYS A 531 -6.22 -18.05 27.89
CA LYS A 531 -5.80 -17.45 29.16
C LYS A 531 -5.40 -15.99 29.01
N SER A 532 -6.39 -15.11 29.05
CA SER A 532 -6.40 -13.90 29.92
C SER A 532 -7.68 -13.11 29.66
N TRP A 533 -8.46 -12.92 30.73
CA TRP A 533 -9.71 -12.12 30.82
C TRP A 533 -11.00 -12.92 30.65
N GLN A 534 -11.49 -13.43 31.78
CA GLN A 534 -12.87 -13.89 31.94
C GLN A 534 -13.42 -13.24 33.19
N PHE A 535 -13.78 -11.98 33.07
CA PHE A 535 -14.77 -11.42 33.99
C PHE A 535 -15.63 -10.49 33.15
N ALA A 536 -16.85 -10.92 32.85
CA ALA A 536 -17.98 -10.01 32.77
C ALA A 536 -18.53 -9.93 34.20
N PRO A 537 -18.15 -8.94 35.03
CA PRO A 537 -18.60 -8.87 36.42
C PRO A 537 -20.12 -8.76 36.55
N SER A 538 -20.81 -8.31 35.50
CA SER A 538 -22.28 -8.31 35.44
C SER A 538 -22.89 -9.72 35.48
N ARG A 539 -22.17 -10.75 35.00
CA ARG A 539 -22.54 -12.17 35.16
C ARG A 539 -22.04 -12.80 36.48
N CYS A 540 -21.08 -12.18 37.22
CA CYS A 540 -20.29 -12.84 38.30
C CYS A 540 -20.06 -12.08 39.66
N GLY A 541 -20.18 -10.75 39.78
CA GLY A 541 -20.31 -9.92 41.02
C GLY A 541 -19.13 -9.58 42.00
N SER A 542 -18.15 -8.68 41.72
CA SER A 542 -17.08 -8.24 42.70
C SER A 542 -16.67 -6.72 42.72
N THR A 543 -15.90 -6.23 43.73
CA THR A 543 -15.56 -4.79 44.03
C THR A 543 -14.08 -4.32 43.98
N ALA A 544 -13.11 -5.11 43.48
CA ALA A 544 -11.69 -4.67 43.39
C ALA A 544 -11.40 -3.83 42.13
N PRO A 545 -10.42 -2.89 42.13
CA PRO A 545 -10.03 -2.15 40.92
C PRO A 545 -9.26 -3.04 39.94
N ILE A 546 -9.31 -2.70 38.66
CA ILE A 546 -8.72 -3.45 37.54
C ILE A 546 -7.43 -2.74 37.11
N ALA A 547 -6.28 -3.41 37.21
CA ALA A 547 -5.03 -2.93 36.59
C ALA A 547 -5.03 -3.27 35.09
N LEU A 548 -4.70 -2.31 34.24
CA LEU A 548 -4.78 -2.47 32.78
C LEU A 548 -3.43 -2.85 32.18
N ALA A 549 -3.41 -3.91 31.38
CA ALA A 549 -2.25 -4.27 30.56
C ALA A 549 -2.07 -3.26 29.42
N LYS A 550 -0.83 -3.05 28.98
CA LYS A 550 -0.50 -2.07 27.92
C LYS A 550 0.66 -2.54 27.06
N ASN A 551 0.67 -2.07 25.82
CA ASN A 551 1.84 -2.09 24.95
C ASN A 551 2.43 -0.68 24.91
N VAL A 552 3.73 -0.56 25.16
CA VAL A 552 4.44 0.72 25.19
C VAL A 552 5.66 0.63 24.28
N GLU A 553 5.77 1.60 23.39
CA GLU A 553 6.93 1.74 22.51
C GLU A 553 7.89 2.76 23.10
N ILE A 554 9.17 2.41 23.11
CA ILE A 554 10.24 3.27 23.62
C ILE A 554 11.36 3.34 22.60
N PHE A 555 11.98 4.50 22.46
CA PHE A 555 13.17 4.64 21.63
C PHE A 555 14.40 4.17 22.39
N GLN A 556 15.25 3.40 21.70
CA GLN A 556 16.53 2.97 22.26
C GLN A 556 17.32 4.18 22.78
N ASN A 557 18.05 3.98 23.88
CA ASN A 557 18.85 5.01 24.56
C ASN A 557 18.06 6.22 25.09
N THR A 558 16.72 6.17 25.12
CA THR A 558 15.88 7.25 25.63
C THR A 558 15.22 6.83 26.95
N PRO A 559 15.58 7.45 28.10
CA PRO A 559 14.85 7.25 29.34
C PRO A 559 13.38 7.61 29.14
N THR A 560 12.48 6.67 29.42
CA THR A 560 11.06 6.84 29.10
C THR A 560 10.20 6.66 30.35
N THR A 561 9.36 7.64 30.64
CA THR A 561 8.36 7.57 31.72
C THR A 561 7.09 6.91 31.21
N ILE A 562 6.67 5.84 31.88
CA ILE A 562 5.50 5.04 31.54
C ILE A 562 4.41 5.29 32.58
N ASN A 563 3.24 5.74 32.13
CA ASN A 563 2.06 5.95 32.98
C ASN A 563 1.26 4.64 33.09
N LEU A 564 1.01 4.19 34.32
CA LEU A 564 0.21 3.00 34.62
C LEU A 564 -1.27 3.38 34.73
N ASP A 565 -2.17 2.53 34.20
CA ASP A 565 -3.61 2.77 34.25
C ASP A 565 -4.35 1.74 35.10
N VAL A 566 -5.42 2.20 35.73
CA VAL A 566 -6.36 1.40 36.51
C VAL A 566 -7.80 1.84 36.22
N ALA A 567 -8.74 0.90 36.33
CA ALA A 567 -10.17 1.13 36.15
C ALA A 567 -10.99 0.63 37.35
N ASP A 568 -12.21 1.14 37.51
CA ASP A 568 -13.17 0.63 38.48
C ASP A 568 -13.81 -0.70 38.01
N ALA A 569 -14.70 -1.27 38.84
CA ALA A 569 -15.40 -2.52 38.54
C ALA A 569 -16.30 -2.46 37.28
N ASN A 570 -16.61 -1.26 36.79
CA ASN A 570 -17.40 -1.02 35.58
C ASN A 570 -16.50 -0.71 34.37
N GLY A 571 -15.18 -0.74 34.53
CA GLY A 571 -14.22 -0.43 33.47
C GLY A 571 -13.98 1.08 33.26
N ASN A 572 -14.49 1.95 34.13
CA ASN A 572 -14.21 3.39 34.03
C ASN A 572 -12.78 3.69 34.49
N ALA A 573 -12.03 4.45 33.71
CA ALA A 573 -10.68 4.88 34.07
C ALA A 573 -10.67 5.67 35.39
N LEU A 574 -9.77 5.29 36.30
CA LEU A 574 -9.58 5.96 37.58
C LEU A 574 -8.42 6.97 37.48
N ASN A 575 -8.55 8.09 38.21
CA ASN A 575 -7.49 9.10 38.25
C ASN A 575 -6.19 8.50 38.85
N PRO A 576 -5.06 8.48 38.11
CA PRO A 576 -3.79 7.93 38.59
C PRO A 576 -3.24 8.63 39.84
N SER A 577 -3.62 9.90 40.04
CA SER A 577 -3.21 10.70 41.21
C SER A 577 -4.09 10.50 42.45
N ASN A 578 -5.09 9.60 42.41
CA ASN A 578 -5.94 9.32 43.57
C ASN A 578 -5.10 8.81 44.75
N PRO A 579 -5.08 9.50 45.91
CA PRO A 579 -4.22 9.12 47.03
C PRO A 579 -4.56 7.76 47.64
N ASN A 580 -5.79 7.26 47.44
CA ASN A 580 -6.28 5.98 47.94
C ASN A 580 -5.91 4.78 47.05
N ILE A 581 -5.30 5.04 45.88
CA ILE A 581 -4.77 4.00 45.01
C ILE A 581 -3.25 3.95 45.20
N THR A 582 -2.74 2.76 45.51
CA THR A 582 -1.30 2.51 45.59
C THR A 582 -0.89 1.56 44.48
N TYR A 583 0.13 1.94 43.72
CA TYR A 583 0.72 1.12 42.67
C TYR A 583 1.94 0.39 43.22
N GLN A 584 2.05 -0.89 42.92
CA GLN A 584 3.19 -1.72 43.28
C GLN A 584 3.81 -2.30 42.00
N LEU A 585 5.10 -2.02 41.80
CA LEU A 585 5.87 -2.68 40.76
C LEU A 585 6.24 -4.09 41.26
N GLU A 586 5.87 -5.12 40.51
CA GLU A 586 6.15 -6.52 40.86
C GLU A 586 7.44 -7.01 40.22
N SER A 587 7.87 -6.38 39.13
CA SER A 587 9.15 -6.64 38.46
C SER A 587 10.23 -5.67 38.95
N THR A 588 11.44 -6.16 39.22
CA THR A 588 12.58 -5.30 39.61
C THR A 588 13.45 -4.90 38.42
N SER A 589 13.31 -5.58 37.28
CA SER A 589 14.00 -5.29 36.01
C SER A 589 13.20 -5.83 34.82
N VAL A 590 13.57 -5.41 33.62
CA VAL A 590 13.09 -5.96 32.34
C VAL A 590 14.26 -6.34 31.48
N VAL A 591 14.03 -7.23 30.51
CA VAL A 591 15.04 -7.53 29.50
C VAL A 591 15.43 -6.22 28.80
N GLY A 592 16.72 -5.89 28.84
CA GLY A 592 17.24 -4.68 28.19
C GLY A 592 17.07 -3.38 28.96
N GLY A 593 16.78 -3.38 30.26
CA GLY A 593 16.70 -2.14 31.04
C GLY A 593 16.46 -2.30 32.54
N VAL A 594 16.58 -1.18 33.27
CA VAL A 594 16.26 -1.10 34.70
C VAL A 594 15.02 -0.24 34.89
N LEU A 595 14.10 -0.71 35.74
CA LEU A 595 12.90 0.03 36.12
C LEU A 595 13.13 0.74 37.46
N THR A 596 12.79 2.01 37.51
CA THR A 596 12.80 2.81 38.74
C THR A 596 11.46 3.50 38.93
N VAL A 597 11.00 3.60 40.18
CA VAL A 597 9.74 4.28 40.49
C VAL A 597 10.02 5.78 40.58
N SER A 598 9.40 6.58 39.70
CA SER A 598 9.63 8.03 39.65
C SER A 598 8.54 8.84 40.39
N ALA A 599 7.28 8.37 40.43
CA ALA A 599 6.15 8.95 41.18
C ALA A 599 4.95 7.97 41.27
N LYS A 600 3.88 8.29 42.03
CA LYS A 600 2.65 7.47 42.09
C LYS A 600 2.04 7.29 40.69
N GLY A 601 1.97 6.04 40.21
CA GLY A 601 1.43 5.70 38.89
C GLY A 601 2.41 5.87 37.72
N GLN A 602 3.69 6.16 37.98
CA GLN A 602 4.72 6.33 36.96
C GLN A 602 5.93 5.44 37.19
N VAL A 603 6.40 4.80 36.12
CA VAL A 603 7.60 3.98 36.10
C VAL A 603 8.57 4.56 35.09
N LEU A 604 9.79 4.85 35.51
CA LEU A 604 10.87 5.27 34.63
C LEU A 604 11.65 4.04 34.17
N LEU A 605 11.71 3.83 32.86
CA LEU A 605 12.53 2.82 32.23
C LEU A 605 13.81 3.43 31.67
N THR A 606 14.94 2.88 32.09
CA THR A 606 16.27 3.21 31.56
C THR A 606 16.78 2.05 30.70
N PRO A 607 16.69 2.12 29.36
CA PRO A 607 17.11 1.03 28.47
C PRO A 607 18.64 0.88 28.42
N THR A 608 19.12 -0.35 28.18
CA THR A 608 20.54 -0.66 27.93
C THR A 608 20.87 -0.49 26.45
N HIS A 609 22.13 -0.14 26.16
CA HIS A 609 22.55 0.29 24.82
C HIS A 609 22.44 -0.78 23.71
N GLY A 610 22.35 -2.08 24.05
CA GLY A 610 22.42 -3.17 23.07
C GLY A 610 21.13 -3.98 22.87
N TYR A 611 20.00 -3.59 23.48
CA TYR A 611 18.78 -4.40 23.40
C TYR A 611 17.83 -3.93 22.30
N LEU A 612 17.42 -4.87 21.45
CA LEU A 612 16.45 -4.72 20.37
C LEU A 612 15.41 -5.85 20.48
N GLY A 613 14.12 -5.51 20.48
CA GLY A 613 13.02 -6.48 20.46
C GLY A 613 11.79 -6.09 21.29
N THR A 614 10.75 -6.93 21.20
CA THR A 614 9.43 -6.80 21.88
C THR A 614 9.30 -7.59 23.19
N ALA A 615 10.34 -8.30 23.62
CA ALA A 615 10.24 -9.24 24.75
C ALA A 615 10.45 -8.61 26.14
N GLY A 616 10.60 -7.28 26.24
CA GLY A 616 10.62 -6.60 27.52
C GLY A 616 9.22 -6.61 28.12
N THR A 617 8.99 -7.31 29.22
CA THR A 617 7.71 -7.24 29.95
C THR A 617 7.96 -6.92 31.40
N PHE A 618 7.12 -6.05 31.99
CA PHE A 618 7.08 -5.85 33.43
C PHE A 618 5.69 -5.93 33.99
N ALA A 619 5.63 -6.28 35.27
CA ALA A 619 4.41 -6.53 35.99
C ALA A 619 4.18 -5.44 37.05
N PHE A 620 2.93 -5.00 37.19
CA PHE A 620 2.50 -4.09 38.25
C PHE A 620 1.12 -4.49 38.79
N SER A 621 0.79 -4.03 39.98
CA SER A 621 -0.53 -4.18 40.58
C SER A 621 -0.98 -2.87 41.23
N ALA A 622 -2.27 -2.75 41.50
CA ALA A 622 -2.86 -1.61 42.18
C ALA A 622 -3.68 -2.05 43.40
N THR A 623 -3.68 -1.26 44.46
CA THR A 623 -4.45 -1.55 45.68
C THR A 623 -5.36 -0.38 46.01
N TYR A 624 -6.63 -0.65 46.30
CA TYR A 624 -7.60 0.34 46.79
C TYR A 624 -8.26 -0.17 48.07
N SER A 625 -8.19 0.61 49.14
CA SER A 625 -8.73 0.26 50.47
C SER A 625 -8.33 -1.14 50.97
N GLY A 626 -7.08 -1.54 50.75
CA GLY A 626 -6.52 -2.82 51.21
C GLY A 626 -6.82 -4.03 50.31
N GLN A 627 -7.61 -3.87 49.24
CA GLN A 627 -7.88 -4.91 48.25
C GLN A 627 -6.97 -4.73 47.04
N LYS A 628 -6.14 -5.75 46.75
CA LYS A 628 -5.13 -5.75 45.69
C LYS A 628 -5.75 -6.26 44.38
N SER A 629 -5.52 -5.55 43.27
CA SER A 629 -5.85 -5.99 41.92
C SER A 629 -5.00 -7.20 41.54
N ARG A 630 -5.36 -7.88 40.45
CA ARG A 630 -4.43 -8.82 39.82
C ARG A 630 -3.24 -8.06 39.25
N VAL A 631 -2.12 -8.77 39.12
CA VAL A 631 -0.92 -8.27 38.46
C VAL A 631 -1.19 -8.12 36.96
N ALA A 632 -0.97 -6.92 36.43
CA ALA A 632 -1.06 -6.59 35.02
C ALA A 632 0.34 -6.50 34.41
N THR A 633 0.47 -6.97 33.17
CA THR A 633 1.73 -6.95 32.43
C THR A 633 1.73 -5.81 31.42
N VAL A 634 2.81 -5.04 31.39
CA VAL A 634 3.13 -4.05 30.37
C VAL A 634 4.17 -4.65 29.44
N ASN A 635 3.84 -4.72 28.16
CA ASN A 635 4.75 -5.17 27.11
C ASN A 635 5.48 -3.96 26.52
N LEU A 636 6.78 -4.10 26.32
CA LEU A 636 7.67 -3.06 25.83
C LEU A 636 8.21 -3.46 24.47
N ARG A 637 8.16 -2.51 23.54
CA ARG A 637 8.85 -2.60 22.26
C ARG A 637 9.93 -1.54 22.20
N VAL A 638 11.18 -1.96 22.06
CA VAL A 638 12.30 -1.04 21.85
C VAL A 638 12.50 -0.77 20.37
N ILE A 639 12.39 0.49 19.99
CA ILE A 639 12.51 0.98 18.61
C ILE A 639 13.92 1.53 18.39
N HIS A 640 14.63 0.94 17.42
CA HIS A 640 15.92 1.46 16.97
C HIS A 640 15.75 2.81 16.25
N PRO A 641 16.64 3.80 16.45
CA PRO A 641 16.57 5.11 15.80
C PRO A 641 16.46 5.06 14.27
N MET A 642 17.11 4.08 13.63
CA MET A 642 16.99 3.83 12.18
C MET A 642 15.51 3.73 11.73
N LEU A 643 14.66 3.04 12.49
CA LEU A 643 13.25 2.89 12.12
C LEU A 643 12.50 4.23 12.19
N SER A 644 12.78 5.07 13.19
CA SER A 644 12.23 6.44 13.20
C SER A 644 12.75 7.30 12.06
N THR A 645 14.01 7.16 11.66
CA THR A 645 14.52 7.90 10.50
C THR A 645 13.80 7.48 9.22
N CYS A 646 13.54 6.18 9.04
CA CYS A 646 12.94 5.67 7.81
C CYS A 646 11.42 5.79 7.73
N PHE A 647 10.72 5.67 8.86
CA PHE A 647 9.25 5.72 8.90
C PHE A 647 8.71 7.02 9.52
N GLY A 648 9.57 7.86 10.12
CA GLY A 648 9.18 9.08 10.82
C GLY A 648 8.74 8.84 12.27
N SER A 649 7.47 9.17 12.55
CA SER A 649 6.91 9.09 13.91
C SER A 649 6.74 7.65 14.42
N SER A 650 6.61 7.45 15.73
CA SER A 650 6.32 6.12 16.29
C SER A 650 5.01 5.53 15.74
N SER A 651 3.98 6.35 15.52
CA SER A 651 2.70 5.91 14.95
C SER A 651 2.77 5.38 13.52
N SER A 652 3.84 5.66 12.78
CA SER A 652 4.04 5.19 11.41
C SER A 652 4.99 3.99 11.30
N ILE A 653 5.60 3.55 12.42
CA ILE A 653 6.47 2.39 12.43
C ILE A 653 5.59 1.11 12.48
N PRO A 654 5.69 0.21 11.49
CA PRO A 654 4.91 -1.04 11.48
C PRO A 654 5.17 -1.90 12.71
N THR A 655 4.25 -2.83 13.02
CA THR A 655 4.45 -3.83 14.09
C THR A 655 5.67 -4.70 13.80
N GLU A 656 6.27 -5.30 14.83
CA GLU A 656 7.44 -6.18 14.64
C GLU A 656 7.10 -7.37 13.72
N GLU A 657 5.91 -7.94 13.85
CA GLU A 657 5.42 -9.00 12.94
C GLU A 657 5.39 -8.54 11.47
N ALA A 658 4.91 -7.31 11.23
CA ALA A 658 4.88 -6.75 9.88
C ALA A 658 6.29 -6.47 9.32
N LEU A 659 7.21 -5.99 10.16
CA LEU A 659 8.61 -5.80 9.77
C LEU A 659 9.26 -7.15 9.40
N LEU A 660 9.11 -8.16 10.26
CA LEU A 660 9.68 -9.50 10.07
C LEU A 660 9.10 -10.24 8.86
N ALA A 661 7.86 -9.92 8.47
CA ALA A 661 7.20 -10.46 7.29
C ALA A 661 7.53 -9.68 6.00
N SER A 662 8.11 -8.47 6.12
CA SER A 662 8.31 -7.61 4.95
C SER A 662 9.32 -8.20 3.97
N THR A 663 8.94 -8.18 2.70
CA THR A 663 9.79 -8.59 1.58
C THR A 663 10.44 -7.40 0.87
N GLN A 664 10.04 -6.17 1.20
CA GLN A 664 10.59 -4.96 0.60
C GLN A 664 10.79 -3.88 1.66
N PHE A 665 11.88 -3.13 1.54
CA PHE A 665 12.14 -1.97 2.39
C PHE A 665 12.88 -0.90 1.59
N ALA A 666 12.38 0.33 1.69
CA ALA A 666 13.00 1.49 1.08
C ALA A 666 13.18 2.57 2.13
N CYS A 667 14.42 3.03 2.29
CA CYS A 667 14.77 4.16 3.13
C CYS A 667 15.76 5.10 2.42
N PRO A 668 15.39 5.68 1.26
CA PRO A 668 16.27 6.57 0.53
C PRO A 668 16.25 7.99 1.10
N ASN A 669 17.36 8.72 0.94
CA ASN A 669 17.50 10.14 1.28
C ASN A 669 17.30 10.47 2.78
N GLN A 670 17.77 9.60 3.68
CA GLN A 670 17.53 9.73 5.13
C GLN A 670 18.80 10.01 5.96
N ASN A 671 19.95 10.25 5.33
CA ASN A 671 21.25 10.39 5.99
C ASN A 671 21.60 9.21 6.93
N LEU A 672 21.17 7.98 6.57
CA LEU A 672 21.51 6.79 7.35
C LEU A 672 23.01 6.52 7.30
N THR A 673 23.60 6.20 8.46
CA THR A 673 25.02 5.81 8.58
C THR A 673 25.20 4.37 9.06
N ASP A 674 24.26 3.85 9.86
CA ASP A 674 24.33 2.51 10.46
C ASP A 674 23.13 1.67 10.02
N ILE A 675 23.44 0.51 9.44
CA ILE A 675 22.47 -0.46 8.92
C ILE A 675 22.61 -1.84 9.59
N SER A 676 23.44 -1.97 10.62
CA SER A 676 23.76 -3.24 11.27
C SER A 676 22.54 -3.98 11.82
N VAL A 677 21.48 -3.24 12.16
CA VAL A 677 20.23 -3.76 12.71
C VAL A 677 19.21 -4.21 11.67
N LEU A 678 19.45 -3.99 10.37
CA LEU A 678 18.48 -4.34 9.32
C LEU A 678 18.10 -5.82 9.38
N ALA A 679 19.05 -6.72 9.63
CA ALA A 679 18.82 -8.16 9.67
C ALA A 679 17.86 -8.57 10.80
N HIS A 680 17.83 -7.80 11.89
CA HIS A 680 16.92 -8.04 13.01
C HIS A 680 15.46 -7.73 12.61
N TYR A 681 15.25 -6.63 11.88
CA TYR A 681 13.90 -6.18 11.54
C TYR A 681 13.39 -6.74 10.20
N PHE A 682 14.27 -7.03 9.24
CA PHE A 682 13.91 -7.39 7.86
C PHE A 682 14.63 -8.65 7.36
N PRO A 683 14.50 -9.81 8.04
CA PRO A 683 15.25 -11.02 7.68
C PRO A 683 14.81 -11.65 6.35
N LYS A 684 13.62 -11.32 5.83
CA LYS A 684 13.02 -11.93 4.62
C LYS A 684 13.02 -11.00 3.39
N ILE A 685 13.79 -9.92 3.46
CA ILE A 685 13.79 -8.91 2.41
C ILE A 685 14.31 -9.45 1.09
N GLN A 686 13.58 -9.14 0.02
CA GLN A 686 13.91 -9.47 -1.37
C GLN A 686 14.37 -8.23 -2.14
N ALA A 687 13.83 -7.05 -1.79
CA ALA A 687 14.24 -5.77 -2.36
C ALA A 687 14.56 -4.74 -1.27
N LEU A 688 15.78 -4.20 -1.30
CA LEU A 688 16.30 -3.25 -0.33
C LEU A 688 16.81 -1.99 -1.02
N ASP A 689 16.15 -0.86 -0.79
CA ASP A 689 16.57 0.44 -1.28
C ASP A 689 17.11 1.33 -0.15
N LEU A 690 18.41 1.63 -0.23
CA LEU A 690 19.16 2.46 0.70
C LEU A 690 19.85 3.62 -0.02
N SER A 691 19.30 4.05 -1.16
CA SER A 691 19.92 5.06 -2.01
C SER A 691 20.04 6.44 -1.34
N ASN A 692 21.09 7.18 -1.66
CA ASN A 692 21.38 8.55 -1.21
C ASN A 692 21.41 8.69 0.33
N ASN A 693 22.12 7.78 0.99
CA ASN A 693 22.41 7.86 2.42
C ASN A 693 23.91 8.13 2.64
N GLN A 694 24.37 8.03 3.89
CA GLN A 694 25.77 8.23 4.30
C GLN A 694 26.38 6.90 4.79
N ILE A 695 26.01 5.79 4.16
CA ILE A 695 26.46 4.46 4.55
C ILE A 695 27.91 4.26 4.08
N THR A 696 28.78 3.90 5.02
CA THR A 696 30.21 3.63 4.78
C THR A 696 30.65 2.25 5.29
N ASP A 697 29.71 1.44 5.79
CA ASP A 697 29.97 0.07 6.22
C ASP A 697 28.77 -0.80 5.84
N ILE A 698 28.98 -1.71 4.88
CA ILE A 698 27.96 -2.66 4.43
C ILE A 698 28.25 -4.10 4.85
N SER A 699 29.17 -4.31 5.79
CA SER A 699 29.57 -5.65 6.25
C SER A 699 28.41 -6.52 6.76
N SER A 700 27.33 -5.89 7.21
CA SER A 700 26.10 -6.57 7.65
C SER A 700 25.29 -7.21 6.51
N LEU A 701 25.45 -6.74 5.27
CA LEU A 701 24.76 -7.23 4.09
C LEU A 701 25.36 -8.56 3.62
N THR A 702 24.91 -9.66 4.24
CA THR A 702 25.38 -11.02 3.94
C THR A 702 24.24 -11.97 3.61
N ALA A 703 24.51 -13.02 2.85
CA ALA A 703 23.53 -14.07 2.55
C ALA A 703 23.09 -14.85 3.80
N GLN A 704 23.87 -14.81 4.88
CA GLN A 704 23.45 -15.36 6.17
C GLN A 704 22.32 -14.52 6.78
N HIS A 705 22.43 -13.19 6.68
CA HIS A 705 21.44 -12.26 7.21
C HIS A 705 20.25 -12.02 6.27
N PHE A 706 20.50 -12.07 4.96
CA PHE A 706 19.53 -11.76 3.90
C PHE A 706 19.58 -12.82 2.78
N PRO A 707 19.15 -14.07 3.05
CA PRO A 707 19.23 -15.17 2.08
C PRO A 707 18.36 -14.95 0.83
N ASP A 708 17.28 -14.16 0.98
CA ASP A 708 16.28 -13.93 -0.06
C ASP A 708 16.49 -12.62 -0.83
N LEU A 709 17.51 -11.82 -0.49
CA LEU A 709 17.76 -10.55 -1.15
C LEU A 709 18.15 -10.77 -2.63
N ARG A 710 17.44 -10.09 -3.53
CA ARG A 710 17.62 -10.13 -4.98
C ARG A 710 17.84 -8.75 -5.58
N ASP A 711 17.18 -7.73 -5.06
CA ASP A 711 17.27 -6.37 -5.57
C ASP A 711 17.87 -5.44 -4.52
N LEU A 712 18.98 -4.79 -4.88
CA LEU A 712 19.72 -3.94 -3.97
C LEU A 712 20.05 -2.59 -4.62
N TYR A 713 19.63 -1.52 -3.96
CA TYR A 713 19.86 -0.14 -4.40
C TYR A 713 20.72 0.59 -3.37
N LEU A 714 21.96 0.91 -3.76
CA LEU A 714 22.98 1.53 -2.93
C LEU A 714 23.53 2.83 -3.52
N SER A 715 22.94 3.31 -4.61
CA SER A 715 23.33 4.55 -5.30
C SER A 715 23.54 5.72 -4.34
N GLY A 716 24.57 6.53 -4.56
CA GLY A 716 24.85 7.74 -3.78
C GLY A 716 25.42 7.53 -2.37
N ASN A 717 25.75 6.29 -1.98
CA ASN A 717 26.51 6.02 -0.75
C ASN A 717 28.03 6.03 -1.01
N ALA A 718 28.82 6.37 0.01
CA ALA A 718 30.27 6.49 -0.08
C ALA A 718 30.99 5.18 0.26
N LEU A 719 30.76 4.14 -0.55
CA LEU A 719 31.32 2.80 -0.36
C LEU A 719 32.81 2.76 -0.74
N ASP A 720 33.63 2.09 0.07
CA ASP A 720 35.06 1.89 -0.23
C ASP A 720 35.37 0.53 -0.90
N ALA A 721 36.64 0.28 -1.23
CA ALA A 721 37.04 -0.96 -1.90
C ALA A 721 36.77 -2.22 -1.04
N SER A 722 36.85 -2.11 0.29
CA SER A 722 36.60 -3.22 1.20
C SER A 722 35.12 -3.59 1.23
N ASP A 723 34.24 -2.57 1.24
CA ASP A 723 32.79 -2.72 1.13
C ASP A 723 32.40 -3.44 -0.17
N LEU A 724 32.94 -2.99 -1.30
CA LEU A 724 32.64 -3.55 -2.62
C LEU A 724 33.10 -5.00 -2.75
N SER A 725 34.30 -5.31 -2.23
CA SER A 725 34.82 -6.67 -2.23
C SER A 725 33.98 -7.60 -1.37
N ALA A 726 33.53 -7.13 -0.20
CA ALA A 726 32.64 -7.85 0.68
C ALA A 726 31.28 -8.10 0.01
N LEU A 727 30.67 -7.07 -0.59
CA LEU A 727 29.39 -7.18 -1.30
C LEU A 727 29.42 -8.27 -2.37
N GLY A 728 30.49 -8.31 -3.17
CA GLY A 728 30.63 -9.28 -4.24
C GLY A 728 30.68 -10.74 -3.77
N VAL A 729 31.18 -10.99 -2.56
CA VAL A 729 31.26 -12.34 -1.97
C VAL A 729 30.00 -12.68 -1.17
N ASN A 730 29.47 -11.69 -0.46
CA ASN A 730 28.47 -11.88 0.58
C ASN A 730 27.06 -12.06 0.04
N LEU A 731 26.75 -11.57 -1.17
CA LEU A 731 25.40 -11.62 -1.76
C LEU A 731 25.38 -12.21 -3.18
N PRO A 732 25.76 -13.51 -3.35
CA PRO A 732 25.87 -14.13 -4.67
C PRO A 732 24.52 -14.28 -5.41
N SER A 733 23.39 -14.16 -4.69
CA SER A 733 22.04 -14.33 -5.22
C SER A 733 21.43 -13.06 -5.84
N LEU A 734 22.14 -11.93 -5.82
CA LEU A 734 21.63 -10.67 -6.38
C LEU A 734 21.32 -10.79 -7.87
N ASN A 735 20.19 -10.22 -8.25
CA ASN A 735 19.68 -10.12 -9.61
C ASN A 735 19.76 -8.67 -10.12
N THR A 736 19.37 -7.73 -9.26
CA THR A 736 19.35 -6.30 -9.54
C THR A 736 20.31 -5.57 -8.62
N LEU A 737 21.17 -4.71 -9.19
CA LEU A 737 22.12 -3.92 -8.44
C LEU A 737 22.24 -2.50 -8.99
N PHE A 738 21.98 -1.51 -8.15
CA PHE A 738 22.10 -0.08 -8.48
C PHE A 738 23.18 0.55 -7.60
N ILE A 739 24.26 1.02 -8.22
CA ILE A 739 25.35 1.74 -7.56
C ILE A 739 25.74 2.95 -8.42
N ASP A 740 24.78 3.86 -8.57
CA ASP A 740 24.99 5.12 -9.28
C ASP A 740 25.73 6.15 -8.40
N ASN A 741 26.45 7.09 -9.01
CA ASN A 741 27.08 8.23 -8.35
C ASN A 741 28.04 7.86 -7.20
N ALA A 742 28.69 6.69 -7.27
CA ALA A 742 29.55 6.17 -6.22
C ALA A 742 31.05 6.35 -6.50
N GLN A 743 31.40 7.08 -7.59
CA GLN A 743 32.79 7.32 -8.01
C GLN A 743 33.59 6.04 -8.33
N LEU A 744 32.91 4.96 -8.74
CA LEU A 744 33.56 3.67 -9.00
C LEU A 744 34.48 3.70 -10.22
N ASP A 745 35.70 3.19 -10.06
CA ASP A 745 36.64 2.97 -11.17
C ASP A 745 36.71 1.48 -11.59
N ASN A 746 37.62 1.16 -12.52
CA ASN A 746 37.80 -0.22 -12.99
C ASN A 746 38.31 -1.19 -11.91
N ASN A 747 39.12 -0.73 -10.95
CA ASN A 747 39.58 -1.58 -9.85
C ASN A 747 38.42 -1.90 -8.91
N ASN A 748 37.57 -0.92 -8.64
CA ASN A 748 36.35 -1.11 -7.85
C ASN A 748 35.41 -2.13 -8.49
N LEU A 749 35.29 -2.13 -9.83
CA LEU A 749 34.53 -3.17 -10.52
C LEU A 749 35.16 -4.56 -10.39
N VAL A 750 36.49 -4.67 -10.38
CA VAL A 750 37.19 -5.95 -10.13
C VAL A 750 36.93 -6.41 -8.70
N ASP A 751 36.95 -5.51 -7.72
CA ASP A 751 36.63 -5.87 -6.33
C ASP A 751 35.20 -6.41 -6.21
N LEU A 752 34.24 -5.76 -6.87
CA LEU A 752 32.82 -6.09 -6.83
C LEU A 752 32.47 -7.36 -7.63
N PHE A 753 32.90 -7.45 -8.89
CA PHE A 753 32.52 -8.52 -9.82
C PHE A 753 33.56 -9.61 -9.97
N GLY A 754 34.75 -9.44 -9.41
CA GLY A 754 35.85 -10.39 -9.52
C GLY A 754 36.50 -10.39 -10.90
N THR A 755 37.29 -11.42 -11.15
CA THR A 755 37.96 -11.66 -12.44
C THR A 755 37.29 -12.82 -13.17
N PRO A 756 37.59 -13.07 -14.45
CA PRO A 756 37.08 -14.25 -15.16
C PRO A 756 37.40 -15.59 -14.46
N ASP A 757 38.52 -15.68 -13.75
CA ASP A 757 38.93 -16.88 -13.01
C ASP A 757 38.19 -17.01 -11.66
N VAL A 758 37.92 -15.88 -11.00
CA VAL A 758 37.22 -15.81 -9.71
C VAL A 758 36.05 -14.82 -9.78
N PRO A 759 35.01 -15.12 -10.58
CA PRO A 759 33.94 -14.15 -10.81
C PRO A 759 32.90 -14.20 -9.69
N LYS A 760 32.46 -13.02 -9.29
CA LYS A 760 31.47 -12.72 -8.26
C LYS A 760 30.15 -12.26 -8.90
N LEU A 761 29.05 -12.27 -8.14
CA LEU A 761 27.73 -11.76 -8.56
C LEU A 761 27.22 -12.24 -9.94
N ARG A 762 27.45 -13.50 -10.29
CA ARG A 762 27.15 -14.05 -11.63
C ARG A 762 25.66 -14.04 -12.02
N LEU A 763 24.76 -13.87 -11.04
CA LEU A 763 23.31 -13.87 -11.26
C LEU A 763 22.73 -12.49 -11.57
N VAL A 764 23.53 -11.43 -11.45
CA VAL A 764 23.09 -10.07 -11.78
C VAL A 764 22.73 -10.02 -13.26
N ASN A 765 21.49 -9.61 -13.53
CA ASN A 765 20.98 -9.41 -14.88
C ASN A 765 20.54 -7.96 -15.14
N TYR A 766 20.41 -7.15 -14.09
CA TYR A 766 20.07 -5.74 -14.15
C TYR A 766 21.07 -4.94 -13.31
N LEU A 767 21.96 -4.23 -14.00
CA LEU A 767 23.03 -3.45 -13.39
C LEU A 767 22.97 -1.99 -13.83
N VAL A 768 22.98 -1.09 -12.84
CA VAL A 768 23.00 0.36 -13.06
C VAL A 768 24.22 0.96 -12.35
N LEU A 769 25.10 1.55 -13.14
CA LEU A 769 26.41 2.08 -12.73
C LEU A 769 26.61 3.51 -13.26
N ARG A 770 25.58 4.36 -13.20
CA ARG A 770 25.63 5.70 -13.78
C ARG A 770 26.57 6.63 -13.02
N ASN A 771 27.15 7.60 -13.72
CA ASN A 771 27.94 8.68 -13.15
C ASN A 771 29.11 8.18 -12.26
N ASN A 772 29.80 7.15 -12.73
CA ASN A 772 31.00 6.61 -12.12
C ASN A 772 32.25 6.96 -12.97
N GLN A 773 33.41 6.43 -12.62
CA GLN A 773 34.70 6.70 -13.26
C GLN A 773 35.17 5.52 -14.15
N ILE A 774 34.26 4.72 -14.69
CA ILE A 774 34.58 3.48 -15.42
C ILE A 774 35.15 3.82 -16.81
N THR A 775 36.33 3.31 -17.13
CA THR A 775 37.03 3.56 -18.42
C THR A 775 37.05 2.37 -19.38
N ASP A 776 36.81 1.17 -18.85
CA ASP A 776 36.91 -0.11 -19.56
C ASP A 776 35.82 -1.10 -19.10
N LEU A 777 35.44 -2.07 -19.95
CA LEU A 777 34.43 -3.09 -19.66
C LEU A 777 34.99 -4.45 -19.22
N GLN A 778 36.31 -4.69 -19.26
CA GLN A 778 36.88 -6.01 -18.93
C GLN A 778 36.33 -6.61 -17.62
N PRO A 779 36.19 -5.85 -16.52
CA PRO A 779 35.67 -6.39 -15.25
C PRO A 779 34.23 -6.89 -15.30
N LEU A 780 33.48 -6.58 -16.35
CA LEU A 780 32.06 -6.96 -16.48
C LEU A 780 31.85 -8.12 -17.47
N LEU A 781 32.83 -8.45 -18.31
CA LEU A 781 32.63 -9.35 -19.45
C LEU A 781 32.26 -10.79 -19.06
N HIS A 782 32.53 -11.22 -17.83
CA HIS A 782 32.13 -12.54 -17.34
C HIS A 782 30.69 -12.62 -16.82
N LEU A 783 29.94 -11.50 -16.78
CA LEU A 783 28.55 -11.44 -16.33
C LEU A 783 27.57 -11.94 -17.41
N ARG A 784 27.59 -13.26 -17.67
CA ARG A 784 26.84 -13.84 -18.81
C ARG A 784 25.31 -13.72 -18.73
N ASN A 785 24.76 -13.51 -17.54
CA ASN A 785 23.32 -13.36 -17.34
C ASN A 785 22.81 -11.93 -17.57
N MET A 786 23.71 -10.97 -17.84
CA MET A 786 23.36 -9.57 -18.03
C MET A 786 22.30 -9.39 -19.12
N ALA A 787 21.20 -8.71 -18.76
CA ALA A 787 20.07 -8.41 -19.63
C ALA A 787 19.90 -6.89 -19.81
N ILE A 788 20.12 -6.11 -18.75
CA ILE A 788 20.04 -4.64 -18.72
C ILE A 788 21.31 -4.10 -18.08
N LEU A 789 22.07 -3.30 -18.83
CA LEU A 789 23.29 -2.66 -18.36
C LEU A 789 23.23 -1.16 -18.64
N ASN A 790 23.27 -0.36 -17.57
CA ASN A 790 23.33 1.09 -17.67
C ASN A 790 24.68 1.61 -17.18
N LEU A 791 25.41 2.27 -18.07
CA LEU A 791 26.73 2.85 -17.85
C LEU A 791 26.76 4.34 -18.21
N ASP A 792 25.62 5.04 -18.14
CA ASP A 792 25.56 6.47 -18.50
C ASP A 792 26.51 7.31 -17.63
N GLY A 793 27.10 8.36 -18.19
CA GLY A 793 27.94 9.30 -17.43
C GLY A 793 29.29 8.73 -16.96
N ASN A 794 29.78 7.67 -17.60
CA ASN A 794 31.11 7.09 -17.35
C ASN A 794 32.18 7.63 -18.33
N LEU A 795 33.37 7.02 -18.32
CA LEU A 795 34.54 7.45 -19.07
C LEU A 795 34.94 6.45 -20.18
N LEU A 796 34.02 5.59 -20.63
CA LEU A 796 34.30 4.53 -21.61
C LEU A 796 34.72 5.10 -22.97
N THR A 797 35.77 4.52 -23.56
CA THR A 797 36.26 4.91 -24.90
C THR A 797 36.01 3.85 -25.97
N ASP A 798 35.78 2.60 -25.57
CA ASP A 798 35.45 1.46 -26.44
C ASP A 798 34.48 0.49 -25.74
N VAL A 799 33.65 -0.18 -26.55
CA VAL A 799 32.71 -1.23 -26.14
C VAL A 799 32.78 -2.48 -27.02
N ALA A 800 33.71 -2.54 -27.98
CA ALA A 800 33.83 -3.65 -28.93
C ALA A 800 34.04 -5.02 -28.25
N ALA A 801 34.60 -5.02 -27.03
CA ALA A 801 34.78 -6.21 -26.22
C ALA A 801 33.46 -6.97 -25.94
N LEU A 802 32.30 -6.30 -25.94
CA LEU A 802 30.99 -6.95 -25.79
C LEU A 802 30.59 -7.79 -27.00
N SER A 803 31.18 -7.54 -28.18
CA SER A 803 30.91 -8.25 -29.43
C SER A 803 32.20 -8.52 -30.19
N PRO A 804 33.07 -9.44 -29.69
CA PRO A 804 34.35 -9.73 -30.32
C PRO A 804 34.20 -10.11 -31.79
N ALA A 805 35.10 -9.62 -32.64
CA ALA A 805 35.06 -9.88 -34.09
C ALA A 805 35.29 -11.36 -34.43
N ASP A 806 36.07 -12.08 -33.60
CA ASP A 806 36.26 -13.52 -33.73
C ASP A 806 34.97 -14.28 -33.38
N THR A 807 34.36 -14.89 -34.40
CA THR A 807 33.12 -15.67 -34.25
C THR A 807 33.31 -16.96 -33.45
N ALA A 808 34.54 -17.45 -33.29
CA ALA A 808 34.83 -18.64 -32.48
C ALA A 808 34.80 -18.34 -30.97
N SER A 809 35.10 -17.09 -30.57
CA SER A 809 35.04 -16.67 -29.17
C SER A 809 33.60 -16.56 -28.67
N PRO A 810 33.28 -17.05 -27.45
CA PRO A 810 31.95 -16.93 -26.87
C PRO A 810 31.58 -15.46 -26.61
N LEU A 811 30.30 -15.13 -26.77
CA LEU A 811 29.79 -13.79 -26.44
C LEU A 811 29.86 -13.55 -24.92
N PRO A 812 30.44 -12.43 -24.45
CA PRO A 812 30.51 -12.08 -23.03
C PRO A 812 29.15 -11.98 -22.35
N MET A 813 28.20 -11.24 -22.96
CA MET A 813 26.86 -11.01 -22.42
C MET A 813 25.79 -11.41 -23.46
N PRO A 814 25.58 -12.70 -23.71
CA PRO A 814 24.71 -13.18 -24.80
C PRO A 814 23.22 -12.86 -24.58
N SER A 815 22.83 -12.50 -23.36
CA SER A 815 21.46 -12.15 -22.99
C SER A 815 21.18 -10.65 -22.99
N LEU A 816 22.20 -9.81 -23.27
CA LEU A 816 22.08 -8.35 -23.17
C LEU A 816 21.03 -7.84 -24.17
N SER A 817 19.97 -7.25 -23.61
CA SER A 817 18.83 -6.73 -24.35
C SER A 817 18.78 -5.20 -24.34
N GLN A 818 19.21 -4.58 -23.23
CA GLN A 818 19.26 -3.14 -23.09
C GLN A 818 20.65 -2.68 -22.65
N LEU A 819 21.21 -1.71 -23.38
CA LEU A 819 22.51 -1.12 -23.08
C LEU A 819 22.42 0.41 -23.13
N SER A 820 22.70 1.07 -22.01
CA SER A 820 22.78 2.53 -21.93
C SER A 820 24.23 2.97 -21.75
N LEU A 821 24.67 3.89 -22.60
CA LEU A 821 26.05 4.37 -22.74
C LEU A 821 26.06 5.90 -22.91
N ASP A 822 25.01 6.60 -22.48
CA ASP A 822 24.88 8.05 -22.64
C ASP A 822 26.07 8.75 -21.95
N GLN A 823 26.50 9.90 -22.46
CA GLN A 823 27.49 10.75 -21.78
C GLN A 823 28.87 10.10 -21.55
N ASN A 824 29.23 9.07 -22.32
CA ASN A 824 30.56 8.43 -22.31
C ASN A 824 31.53 9.10 -23.30
N ARG A 825 32.69 8.49 -23.58
CA ARG A 825 33.75 9.01 -24.45
C ARG A 825 33.96 8.17 -25.73
N LEU A 826 32.93 7.47 -26.19
CA LEU A 826 33.02 6.53 -27.31
C LEU A 826 33.23 7.25 -28.65
N LYS A 827 34.13 6.72 -29.48
CA LYS A 827 34.38 7.22 -30.85
C LYS A 827 33.73 6.36 -31.95
N ALA A 828 33.43 5.11 -31.62
CA ALA A 828 32.78 4.13 -32.49
C ALA A 828 32.03 3.11 -31.63
N ILE A 829 31.04 2.42 -32.23
CA ILE A 829 30.33 1.30 -31.59
C ILE A 829 30.25 0.16 -32.60
N ALA A 830 30.72 -1.03 -32.21
CA ALA A 830 30.67 -2.24 -33.02
C ALA A 830 30.17 -3.41 -32.18
N LEU A 831 28.87 -3.68 -32.27
CA LEU A 831 28.14 -4.72 -31.52
C LEU A 831 27.38 -5.74 -32.40
N PRO A 832 27.89 -6.18 -33.57
CA PRO A 832 27.13 -6.95 -34.55
C PRO A 832 26.58 -8.29 -34.05
N ARG A 833 27.19 -8.89 -33.02
CA ARG A 833 26.85 -10.25 -32.55
C ARG A 833 25.82 -10.27 -31.42
N LEU A 834 25.45 -9.13 -30.85
CA LEU A 834 24.49 -9.04 -29.73
C LEU A 834 23.02 -9.15 -30.19
N THR A 835 22.64 -10.26 -30.81
CA THR A 835 21.34 -10.42 -31.49
C THR A 835 20.08 -10.21 -30.65
N LYS A 836 20.19 -10.21 -29.31
CA LYS A 836 19.09 -9.91 -28.38
C LYS A 836 18.98 -8.43 -28.00
N LEU A 837 19.97 -7.60 -28.35
CA LEU A 837 19.96 -6.17 -28.08
C LEU A 837 18.81 -5.51 -28.84
N ASN A 838 17.88 -4.89 -28.11
CA ASN A 838 16.72 -4.20 -28.67
C ASN A 838 16.65 -2.72 -28.22
N TYR A 839 17.44 -2.33 -27.23
CA TYR A 839 17.58 -0.95 -26.79
C TYR A 839 19.07 -0.59 -26.64
N LEU A 840 19.47 0.53 -27.25
CA LEU A 840 20.82 1.06 -27.19
C LEU A 840 20.76 2.60 -27.09
N GLN A 841 21.30 3.16 -26.02
CA GLN A 841 21.33 4.62 -25.78
C GLN A 841 22.77 5.18 -25.73
N PRO A 842 23.39 5.54 -26.87
CA PRO A 842 24.74 6.10 -26.95
C PRO A 842 24.75 7.61 -27.21
N SER A 843 23.74 8.33 -26.71
CA SER A 843 23.69 9.78 -26.83
C SER A 843 24.91 10.42 -26.14
N HIS A 844 25.23 11.66 -26.48
CA HIS A 844 26.35 12.41 -25.90
C HIS A 844 27.65 11.59 -25.85
N ASN A 845 28.05 11.02 -26.97
CA ASN A 845 29.38 10.45 -27.19
C ASN A 845 30.06 11.20 -28.35
N CYS A 846 31.26 10.81 -28.77
CA CYS A 846 31.93 11.41 -29.92
C CYS A 846 31.96 10.47 -31.13
N ILE A 847 30.82 9.83 -31.42
CA ILE A 847 30.74 8.79 -32.44
C ILE A 847 30.76 9.43 -33.82
N THR A 848 31.81 9.14 -34.59
CA THR A 848 32.04 9.75 -35.92
C THR A 848 31.71 8.82 -37.08
N VAL A 849 31.62 7.51 -36.82
CA VAL A 849 31.30 6.47 -37.78
C VAL A 849 29.95 5.85 -37.45
N MET A 850 29.20 5.41 -38.47
CA MET A 850 27.94 4.71 -38.26
C MET A 850 28.19 3.41 -37.46
N PRO A 851 27.52 3.22 -36.31
CA PRO A 851 27.65 2.02 -35.50
C PRO A 851 27.21 0.76 -36.21
N THR A 852 27.94 -0.31 -35.95
CA THR A 852 27.62 -1.64 -36.46
C THR A 852 26.85 -2.37 -35.37
N VAL A 853 25.52 -2.43 -35.49
CA VAL A 853 24.62 -3.03 -34.48
C VAL A 853 23.65 -4.02 -35.12
N PRO A 854 23.03 -4.93 -34.34
CA PRO A 854 22.05 -5.89 -34.85
C PRO A 854 20.78 -5.21 -35.36
N ALA A 855 20.09 -5.85 -36.31
CA ALA A 855 18.87 -5.32 -36.92
C ALA A 855 17.70 -5.15 -35.93
N SER A 856 17.72 -5.80 -34.77
CA SER A 856 16.74 -5.62 -33.70
C SER A 856 16.75 -4.21 -33.09
N VAL A 857 17.83 -3.46 -33.30
CA VAL A 857 17.95 -2.04 -32.94
C VAL A 857 17.71 -1.17 -34.19
N ALA A 858 16.86 -1.60 -35.14
CA ALA A 858 16.74 -1.07 -36.52
C ALA A 858 16.54 0.45 -36.66
N ASP A 859 15.94 1.12 -35.67
CA ASP A 859 15.83 2.58 -35.66
C ASP A 859 17.21 3.29 -35.68
N PHE A 860 18.25 2.58 -35.24
CA PHE A 860 19.64 3.02 -35.22
C PHE A 860 20.24 3.19 -36.63
N ALA A 861 19.86 2.32 -37.58
CA ALA A 861 20.44 2.31 -38.93
C ALA A 861 19.72 3.25 -39.91
N THR A 862 18.41 3.47 -39.72
CA THR A 862 17.58 4.27 -40.64
C THR A 862 17.58 5.77 -40.31
N ASN A 863 17.80 6.15 -39.04
CA ASN A 863 17.72 7.55 -38.57
C ASN A 863 19.03 8.12 -37.99
N TRP A 864 20.18 7.48 -38.27
CA TRP A 864 21.53 7.87 -37.80
C TRP A 864 21.83 9.38 -37.95
N ASN A 865 21.44 9.98 -39.08
CA ASN A 865 21.73 11.40 -39.34
C ASN A 865 20.81 12.38 -38.59
N THR A 866 19.61 11.98 -38.18
CA THR A 866 18.58 12.89 -37.65
C THR A 866 18.52 12.89 -36.11
N TYR A 867 18.63 11.72 -35.48
CA TYR A 867 18.53 11.58 -34.03
C TYR A 867 19.89 11.59 -33.31
N TRP A 868 20.97 11.20 -34.00
CA TRP A 868 22.24 10.89 -33.33
C TRP A 868 23.32 11.93 -33.56
N LYS A 869 23.58 12.36 -34.81
CA LYS A 869 24.55 13.44 -35.08
C LYS A 869 24.27 14.73 -34.30
N GLY A 870 22.99 15.05 -34.04
CA GLY A 870 22.59 16.22 -33.25
C GLY A 870 22.91 16.13 -31.76
N ASN A 871 23.08 14.90 -31.24
CA ASN A 871 23.34 14.61 -29.83
C ASN A 871 24.76 14.07 -29.60
N GLN A 872 25.68 14.15 -30.58
CA GLN A 872 27.09 13.78 -30.40
C GLN A 872 27.92 14.99 -30.00
N ARG A 873 28.87 14.79 -29.08
CA ARG A 873 29.94 15.73 -28.76
C ARG A 873 31.01 15.71 -29.86
N ALA A 874 31.62 16.86 -30.09
CA ALA A 874 32.82 16.94 -30.92
C ALA A 874 34.03 16.40 -30.15
N VAL A 875 34.96 15.77 -30.87
CA VAL A 875 36.31 15.55 -30.34
C VAL A 875 37.01 16.91 -30.16
N ASP A 876 37.85 17.01 -29.14
CA ASP A 876 38.65 18.18 -28.88
C ASP A 876 39.80 18.34 -29.91
N ASN A 877 40.57 19.42 -29.78
CA ASN A 877 41.70 19.73 -30.66
C ASN A 877 42.82 18.68 -30.64
N THR A 878 42.80 17.73 -29.70
CA THR A 878 43.72 16.60 -29.60
C THR A 878 43.15 15.31 -30.18
N GLY A 879 41.92 15.36 -30.72
CA GLY A 879 41.19 14.21 -31.24
C GLY A 879 40.61 13.32 -30.14
N GLN A 880 40.54 13.78 -28.89
CA GLN A 880 39.94 13.04 -27.77
C GLN A 880 38.48 13.43 -27.57
N CYS A 881 37.66 12.48 -27.11
CA CYS A 881 36.30 12.82 -26.71
C CYS A 881 36.33 13.46 -25.32
N PRO A 882 35.96 14.74 -25.17
CA PRO A 882 36.04 15.42 -23.88
C PRO A 882 35.08 14.79 -22.87
N VAL A 883 35.35 15.01 -21.59
CA VAL A 883 34.44 14.65 -20.49
C VAL A 883 33.08 15.26 -20.77
N TYR A 884 32.00 14.52 -20.54
CA TYR A 884 30.69 15.15 -20.55
C TYR A 884 30.60 16.19 -19.43
N GLN A 885 30.16 17.39 -19.76
CA GLN A 885 29.73 18.41 -18.81
C GLN A 885 28.28 18.69 -19.20
N PRO A 886 27.31 18.43 -18.31
CA PRO A 886 25.87 18.58 -18.58
C PRO A 886 25.47 19.93 -19.16
#